data_AF-A0A971E370-F1
#
_entry.id   AF-A0A971E370-F1
#
_cell.length_a   1.000
_cell.length_b   1.000
_cell.length_c   1.000
_cell.angle_alpha   90.00
_cell.angle_beta   90.00
_cell.angle_gamma   90.00
#
_symmetry.space_group_name_H-M   'P 1'
#
loop_
_entity.id
_entity.type
_entity.pdbx_description
1 polymer ?
#
loop_
_entity_poly.entity_id
_entity_poly.type
_entity_poly.pdbx_seq_one_letter_code
_entity_poly.pdbx_strand_id
1 'polypeptide(L)'
;MGKYLFFVLLFVFLGMGKLPAQLVLNEFQPSNISGITDEDGNHSDWIELYNASDNLLNLSGYSLSDKRDTEHKWVFPDVSIQPRSHFLVFASGKDRNGVAPRYRTIIRRGDSWRYFASTSLPSGTWRTQSYNDSHWKTGPSGFGYGDNDDATELLGSTVIILRKEFQVDNPALISEMLLHVDYDDGFVAYINGQMVAMAGISEHNDDFSSVEVSGHEAVMYTGGQPEKFDISSAIPTLVRGTNLIVIQGHNIDSGSTDFSLIPFLTLGSESFATNDAESFIPVSDGSLHSDFKLSKEGEAIYLWNASSQIIDSSVAILVPDDASYGRFPDGGNSWAYFTEPTPGAVNSNPSDQIVRDSVFFSYPSGYYTKPFELNISHRSVSEGQIRFTTDGSVPDKNSSLYFGPIQISATTVVRAAWIGNEGVDNPVITSTYIFEEPSGLPVISLSTDPKNFFDWYEGILVDGPNASPEDPHYGANYWMDWEKPVFMEYFNANNDLVIKQGAGVKVTGNWSRMHAQKSMALFARKEYGKGSFDYPFFSDRPNQSYESFILRNSGNDWYSTMFRDGLSSEIARDMNMERLAFQPTRVYLNGEYWGILNMREKPNEHYFFDNYGVKEENLLLLENNGSVIQGSSQEYNKLRNIISGALLEKESEYARVCSMLDIECFIDYQILEIFIDNRDWPGNNIKFWKAAGDAGRWRYLLFDSDFGYNIYGANGNTLEFATEPYGPSWPNPPWSTLFLRKLLVNNDFKNQFITRFSDCLNSTFLVENLTDKVDSIVRIISREIPSHLGRWYFDYENWKMNVSTVKSFIYGRRADMREYIREYFGFDYDKLLTISLSEKNSGKIRVNTIIPERYPFQGYYFSEVPVAIEALPNPGYRFVRWGGSVSSNERVITFSMNANFSITAYFEPVTSVEEQVVINEINYKSPNDFDSGDWIELYNNGSQTVDLSGWVLADEGDPEKVFVFSNGTYLYPGQYLVVASKISTFRSVFPSIRNVIGDLSFGLSGSGETIWLYNNSGVLIDQVRYDIRTPWSPLACGFGPSLELKSPSLDNALGNNWGTGEKGGTPGRVNAFTVDSKQLVQQKGFAICYPTVFTHQTTLQFFDENAGNYSVQVLDLQGRLYETITGQSIGGNTSVNLFINSEKYTTGIYLIKLQTTGWTEILKVVKR
;
A
#
# COMPACT_ATOMS: atom_id res chain seq x y z
N MET A 1 9.80 53.56 -58.13
CA MET A 1 10.30 52.18 -58.31
C MET A 1 10.69 51.62 -56.94
N GLY A 2 9.70 51.35 -56.07
CA GLY A 2 9.99 51.09 -54.64
C GLY A 2 8.76 50.73 -53.79
N LYS A 3 7.87 49.85 -54.28
CA LYS A 3 6.74 49.30 -53.49
C LYS A 3 6.41 47.82 -53.78
N TYR A 4 7.27 47.06 -54.47
CA TYR A 4 7.01 45.66 -54.84
C TYR A 4 8.01 44.63 -54.30
N LEU A 5 8.94 45.00 -53.41
CA LEU A 5 9.94 44.04 -52.88
C LEU A 5 9.71 43.60 -51.43
N PHE A 6 8.73 44.17 -50.72
CA PHE A 6 8.46 43.82 -49.31
C PHE A 6 7.33 42.79 -49.12
N PHE A 7 6.60 42.45 -50.19
CA PHE A 7 5.50 41.47 -50.12
C PHE A 7 5.90 40.04 -50.53
N VAL A 8 7.13 39.82 -51.01
CA VAL A 8 7.60 38.49 -51.45
C VAL A 8 8.44 37.78 -50.36
N LEU A 9 8.94 38.50 -49.35
CA LEU A 9 9.74 37.92 -48.26
C LEU A 9 8.93 37.45 -47.04
N LEU A 10 7.62 37.73 -46.98
CA LEU A 10 6.75 37.26 -45.89
C LEU A 10 5.93 36.00 -46.24
N PHE A 11 5.96 35.54 -47.50
CA PHE A 11 5.24 34.33 -47.93
C PHE A 11 6.14 33.08 -48.04
N VAL A 12 7.45 33.20 -47.82
CA VAL A 12 8.39 32.07 -47.82
C VAL A 12 8.61 31.48 -46.41
N PHE A 13 8.12 32.14 -45.34
CA PHE A 13 8.25 31.65 -43.96
C PHE A 13 6.99 31.01 -43.36
N LEU A 14 5.92 30.84 -44.14
CA LEU A 14 4.67 30.18 -43.70
C LEU A 14 4.35 28.88 -44.46
N GLY A 15 5.37 28.26 -45.04
CA GLY A 15 5.25 27.01 -45.80
C GLY A 15 6.37 26.01 -45.54
N MET A 16 6.96 26.00 -44.34
CA MET A 16 7.66 24.80 -43.87
C MET A 16 6.63 23.93 -43.19
N GLY A 17 6.00 23.04 -43.96
CA GLY A 17 5.38 21.85 -43.36
C GLY A 17 6.43 21.19 -42.49
N LYS A 18 6.07 20.78 -41.26
CA LYS A 18 6.92 19.89 -40.47
C LYS A 18 7.31 18.74 -41.40
N LEU A 19 8.61 18.59 -41.68
CA LEU A 19 9.09 17.33 -42.26
C LEU A 19 8.59 16.23 -41.31
N PRO A 20 7.93 15.18 -41.81
CA PRO A 20 7.54 14.06 -40.96
C PRO A 20 8.80 13.59 -40.21
N ALA A 21 8.66 13.29 -38.91
CA ALA A 21 9.75 12.72 -38.14
C ALA A 21 10.27 11.47 -38.87
N GLN A 22 11.59 11.24 -38.88
CA GLN A 22 12.17 10.08 -39.57
C GLN A 22 11.63 8.75 -39.05
N LEU A 23 11.26 8.71 -37.77
CA LEU A 23 10.61 7.62 -37.08
C LEU A 23 9.29 8.12 -36.50
N VAL A 24 8.23 7.35 -36.71
CA VAL A 24 6.87 7.68 -36.25
C VAL A 24 6.20 6.45 -35.65
N LEU A 25 5.23 6.69 -34.76
CA LEU A 25 4.28 5.66 -34.36
C LEU A 25 3.39 5.37 -35.56
N ASN A 26 3.23 4.10 -35.94
CA ASN A 26 2.47 3.70 -37.13
C ASN A 26 1.14 3.05 -36.80
N GLU A 27 1.13 2.06 -35.91
CA GLU A 27 -0.08 1.31 -35.54
C GLU A 27 0.11 0.76 -34.12
N PHE A 28 -0.97 0.58 -33.36
CA PHE A 28 -0.91 -0.11 -32.07
C PHE A 28 -2.22 -0.81 -31.76
N GLN A 29 -2.12 -1.89 -31.00
CA GLN A 29 -3.25 -2.71 -30.56
C GLN A 29 -3.16 -2.96 -29.04
N PRO A 30 -3.98 -2.27 -28.22
CA PRO A 30 -4.03 -2.44 -26.77
C PRO A 30 -4.78 -3.68 -26.28
N SER A 31 -5.44 -4.44 -27.16
CA SER A 31 -6.17 -5.65 -26.78
C SER A 31 -6.11 -6.66 -27.92
N ASN A 32 -5.15 -7.56 -27.82
CA ASN A 32 -4.91 -8.65 -28.75
C ASN A 32 -5.43 -9.95 -28.11
N ILE A 33 -6.50 -10.53 -28.67
CA ILE A 33 -7.13 -11.75 -28.17
C ILE A 33 -6.90 -12.91 -29.13
N SER A 34 -6.96 -12.65 -30.44
CA SER A 34 -6.84 -13.68 -31.47
C SER A 34 -5.84 -13.37 -32.59
N GLY A 35 -5.15 -12.22 -32.50
CA GLY A 35 -4.16 -11.76 -33.48
C GLY A 35 -2.81 -12.49 -33.34
N ILE A 36 -1.72 -11.76 -33.59
CA ILE A 36 -0.36 -12.34 -33.49
C ILE A 36 -0.05 -12.78 -32.05
N THR A 37 0.77 -13.81 -31.90
CA THR A 37 1.30 -14.24 -30.60
C THR A 37 2.75 -13.80 -30.45
N ASP A 38 3.17 -13.52 -29.22
CA ASP A 38 4.59 -13.41 -28.87
C ASP A 38 5.27 -14.79 -28.83
N GLU A 39 6.58 -14.82 -28.61
CA GLU A 39 7.39 -16.05 -28.56
C GLU A 39 6.97 -17.05 -27.47
N ASP A 40 6.23 -16.58 -26.46
CA ASP A 40 5.72 -17.41 -25.36
C ASP A 40 4.29 -17.90 -25.66
N GLY A 41 3.76 -17.64 -26.86
CA GLY A 41 2.41 -17.99 -27.26
C GLY A 41 1.31 -17.06 -26.71
N ASN A 42 1.67 -15.90 -26.13
CA ASN A 42 0.67 -14.97 -25.60
C ASN A 42 0.24 -13.95 -26.66
N HIS A 43 -1.04 -13.61 -26.67
CA HIS A 43 -1.56 -12.48 -27.44
C HIS A 43 -1.27 -11.16 -26.71
N SER A 44 -0.01 -10.74 -26.71
CA SER A 44 0.43 -9.47 -26.09
C SER A 44 -0.03 -8.26 -26.90
N ASP A 45 -0.30 -7.14 -26.21
CA ASP A 45 -0.47 -5.83 -26.82
C ASP A 45 0.79 -5.48 -27.63
N TRP A 46 0.66 -4.63 -28.64
CA TRP A 46 1.82 -4.25 -29.44
C TRP A 46 1.74 -2.82 -29.99
N ILE A 47 2.93 -2.28 -30.26
CA ILE A 47 3.18 -0.96 -30.82
C ILE A 47 4.08 -1.15 -32.04
N GLU A 48 3.70 -0.57 -33.15
CA GLU A 48 4.47 -0.57 -34.38
C GLU A 48 5.05 0.82 -34.67
N LEU A 49 6.35 0.83 -34.98
CA LEU A 49 7.07 1.99 -35.48
C LEU A 49 7.29 1.88 -36.99
N TYR A 50 7.32 3.02 -37.67
CA TYR A 50 7.64 3.09 -39.09
C TYR A 50 8.78 4.07 -39.37
N ASN A 51 9.77 3.61 -40.14
CA ASN A 51 10.85 4.46 -40.65
C ASN A 51 10.41 5.11 -41.97
N ALA A 52 9.90 6.34 -41.86
CA ALA A 52 9.44 7.13 -43.00
C ALA A 52 10.59 7.69 -43.87
N SER A 53 11.85 7.46 -43.49
CA SER A 53 13.03 7.95 -44.20
C SER A 53 13.56 6.94 -45.24
N ASP A 54 14.45 7.43 -46.11
CA ASP A 54 15.17 6.61 -47.10
C ASP A 54 16.51 6.07 -46.57
N ASN A 55 16.79 6.21 -45.26
CA ASN A 55 18.04 5.78 -44.63
C ASN A 55 17.78 4.74 -43.54
N LEU A 56 18.77 3.86 -43.32
CA LEU A 56 18.81 2.99 -42.15
C LEU A 56 18.84 3.86 -40.89
N LEU A 57 17.96 3.57 -39.94
CA LEU A 57 17.88 4.31 -38.68
C LEU A 57 18.22 3.39 -37.51
N ASN A 58 19.16 3.82 -36.66
CA ASN A 58 19.49 3.15 -35.41
C ASN A 58 18.69 3.77 -34.26
N LEU A 59 18.06 2.92 -33.43
CA LEU A 59 17.18 3.32 -32.34
C LEU A 59 17.90 3.44 -30.98
N SER A 60 19.21 3.26 -30.91
CA SER A 60 19.99 3.43 -29.69
C SER A 60 19.71 4.80 -29.05
N GLY A 61 19.26 4.77 -27.79
CA GLY A 61 18.88 5.95 -27.01
C GLY A 61 17.47 6.49 -27.28
N TYR A 62 16.74 6.00 -28.29
CA TYR A 62 15.31 6.28 -28.42
C TYR A 62 14.54 5.56 -27.30
N SER A 63 13.33 6.02 -27.02
CA SER A 63 12.50 5.37 -25.99
C SER A 63 11.00 5.50 -26.25
N LEU A 64 10.22 4.56 -25.71
CA LEU A 64 8.76 4.61 -25.63
C LEU A 64 8.31 4.89 -24.20
N SER A 65 7.17 5.55 -24.05
CA SER A 65 6.46 5.65 -22.78
C SER A 65 4.96 5.76 -22.99
N ASP A 66 4.19 5.28 -22.02
CA ASP A 66 2.74 5.44 -21.87
C ASP A 66 2.36 6.70 -21.06
N LYS A 67 3.36 7.28 -20.36
CA LYS A 67 3.26 8.54 -19.63
C LYS A 67 4.08 9.64 -20.30
N ARG A 68 3.64 10.89 -20.10
CA ARG A 68 4.31 12.06 -20.68
C ARG A 68 5.54 12.52 -19.89
N ASP A 69 5.72 12.05 -18.66
CA ASP A 69 6.86 12.41 -17.83
C ASP A 69 8.15 11.73 -18.30
N THR A 70 9.29 12.22 -17.81
CA THR A 70 10.61 11.75 -18.23
C THR A 70 11.18 10.64 -17.36
N GLU A 71 10.49 10.27 -16.28
CA GLU A 71 10.99 9.30 -15.29
C GLU A 71 10.70 7.84 -15.68
N HIS A 72 9.71 7.61 -16.56
CA HIS A 72 9.23 6.26 -16.92
C HIS A 72 9.33 6.01 -18.43
N LYS A 73 10.55 5.89 -18.96
CA LYS A 73 10.78 5.62 -20.39
C LYS A 73 11.47 4.29 -20.59
N TRP A 74 10.86 3.43 -21.41
CA TRP A 74 11.46 2.20 -21.89
C TRP A 74 12.41 2.49 -23.06
N VAL A 75 13.71 2.25 -22.87
CA VAL A 75 14.76 2.63 -23.82
C VAL A 75 15.04 1.48 -24.79
N PHE A 76 15.09 1.80 -26.09
CA PHE A 76 15.42 0.82 -27.11
C PHE A 76 16.87 0.32 -26.98
N PRO A 77 17.12 -0.97 -27.20
CA PRO A 77 18.46 -1.50 -27.37
C PRO A 77 19.11 -1.06 -28.70
N ASP A 78 20.33 -1.50 -28.96
CA ASP A 78 21.04 -1.21 -30.23
C ASP A 78 20.43 -1.99 -31.40
N VAL A 79 19.27 -1.52 -31.86
CA VAL A 79 18.52 -2.08 -32.99
C VAL A 79 18.40 -1.05 -34.11
N SER A 80 18.28 -1.53 -35.35
CA SER A 80 18.14 -0.66 -36.52
C SER A 80 16.94 -1.06 -37.38
N ILE A 81 16.22 -0.06 -37.87
CA ILE A 81 15.06 -0.22 -38.75
C ILE A 81 15.43 0.20 -40.18
N GLN A 82 15.17 -0.68 -41.15
CA GLN A 82 15.48 -0.41 -42.56
C GLN A 82 14.64 0.76 -43.10
N PRO A 83 15.08 1.44 -44.18
CA PRO A 83 14.27 2.45 -44.86
C PRO A 83 12.90 1.88 -45.24
N ARG A 84 11.82 2.66 -45.05
CA ARG A 84 10.46 2.28 -45.44
C ARG A 84 9.99 0.94 -44.84
N SER A 85 10.45 0.61 -43.65
CA SER A 85 10.12 -0.65 -42.96
C SER A 85 9.50 -0.38 -41.59
N HIS A 86 8.78 -1.40 -41.11
CA HIS A 86 8.08 -1.43 -39.83
C HIS A 86 8.92 -2.14 -38.77
N PHE A 87 8.67 -1.83 -37.50
CA PHE A 87 9.32 -2.47 -36.36
C PHE A 87 8.31 -2.62 -35.22
N LEU A 88 8.09 -3.86 -34.80
CA LEU A 88 7.11 -4.22 -33.78
C LEU A 88 7.77 -4.27 -32.40
N VAL A 89 7.06 -3.76 -31.39
CA VAL A 89 7.39 -3.89 -29.97
C VAL A 89 6.14 -4.42 -29.26
N PHE A 90 6.25 -5.52 -28.53
CA PHE A 90 5.16 -6.00 -27.68
C PHE A 90 5.08 -5.13 -26.43
N ALA A 91 3.92 -4.51 -26.20
CA ALA A 91 3.63 -3.78 -24.98
C ALA A 91 3.15 -4.74 -23.88
N SER A 92 3.99 -5.68 -23.48
CA SER A 92 3.58 -6.79 -22.61
C SER A 92 3.88 -6.58 -21.12
N GLY A 93 4.66 -5.56 -20.77
CA GLY A 93 5.18 -5.37 -19.40
C GLY A 93 6.32 -6.32 -19.01
N LYS A 94 6.93 -7.03 -19.95
CA LYS A 94 7.97 -8.05 -19.68
C LYS A 94 9.41 -7.49 -19.67
N ASP A 95 9.59 -6.23 -20.10
CA ASP A 95 10.88 -5.54 -20.22
C ASP A 95 12.00 -6.39 -20.90
N ARG A 96 11.72 -6.89 -22.11
CA ARG A 96 12.70 -7.65 -22.91
C ARG A 96 13.35 -6.74 -23.92
N ASN A 97 14.60 -6.38 -23.66
CA ASN A 97 15.39 -5.45 -24.46
C ASN A 97 16.68 -6.08 -25.03
N GLY A 98 16.80 -7.41 -25.05
CA GLY A 98 18.01 -8.12 -25.51
C GLY A 98 17.98 -8.53 -26.99
N VAL A 99 19.16 -8.68 -27.61
CA VAL A 99 19.32 -9.54 -28.79
C VAL A 99 19.12 -10.97 -28.31
N ALA A 100 18.10 -11.68 -28.80
CA ALA A 100 17.85 -13.04 -28.31
C ALA A 100 19.10 -13.91 -28.44
N PRO A 101 19.49 -14.62 -27.37
CA PRO A 101 20.56 -15.59 -27.47
C PRO A 101 20.14 -16.67 -28.48
N ARG A 102 21.12 -17.29 -29.14
CA ARG A 102 20.85 -18.52 -29.86
C ARG A 102 20.75 -19.64 -28.81
N TYR A 103 19.77 -20.51 -28.96
CA TYR A 103 19.50 -21.56 -28.00
C TYR A 103 20.07 -22.90 -28.46
N ARG A 104 20.40 -23.76 -27.49
CA ARG A 104 20.73 -25.17 -27.74
C ARG A 104 20.10 -26.02 -26.65
N THR A 105 19.24 -26.95 -27.04
CA THR A 105 18.70 -27.96 -26.12
C THR A 105 19.79 -29.00 -25.87
N ILE A 106 20.37 -29.01 -24.67
CA ILE A 106 21.49 -29.88 -24.28
C ILE A 106 21.03 -31.16 -23.60
N ILE A 107 19.78 -31.20 -23.14
CA ILE A 107 19.11 -32.40 -22.64
C ILE A 107 17.79 -32.51 -23.40
N ARG A 108 17.62 -33.61 -24.14
CA ARG A 108 16.49 -33.85 -25.05
C ARG A 108 15.63 -35.02 -24.58
N ARG A 109 14.39 -35.10 -25.10
CA ARG A 109 13.55 -36.30 -24.95
C ARG A 109 14.30 -37.53 -25.48
N GLY A 110 14.19 -38.65 -24.78
CA GLY A 110 14.89 -39.89 -25.12
C GLY A 110 16.36 -39.95 -24.68
N ASP A 111 16.94 -38.87 -24.17
CA ASP A 111 18.27 -38.93 -23.56
C ASP A 111 18.30 -39.91 -22.38
N SER A 112 19.40 -40.64 -22.21
CA SER A 112 19.55 -41.54 -21.07
C SER A 112 19.86 -40.78 -19.77
N TRP A 113 19.18 -41.17 -18.69
CA TRP A 113 19.38 -40.70 -17.31
C TRP A 113 19.64 -41.88 -16.38
N ARG A 114 20.31 -41.60 -15.24
CA ARG A 114 20.26 -42.49 -14.08
C ARG A 114 19.01 -42.16 -13.27
N TYR A 115 18.29 -43.18 -12.82
CA TYR A 115 17.08 -42.97 -12.04
C TYR A 115 16.91 -43.94 -10.88
N PHE A 116 16.24 -43.44 -9.84
CA PHE A 116 15.80 -44.18 -8.66
C PHE A 116 14.31 -43.92 -8.47
N ALA A 117 13.50 -44.97 -8.60
CA ALA A 117 12.05 -44.91 -8.38
C ALA A 117 11.70 -45.76 -7.16
N SER A 118 10.92 -45.20 -6.24
CA SER A 118 10.63 -45.77 -4.92
C SER A 118 9.35 -45.17 -4.34
N THR A 119 8.93 -45.68 -3.18
CA THR A 119 7.88 -45.05 -2.35
C THR A 119 8.45 -44.15 -1.25
N SER A 120 9.78 -44.00 -1.18
CA SER A 120 10.50 -43.16 -0.23
C SER A 120 11.84 -42.70 -0.80
N LEU A 121 12.34 -41.56 -0.31
CA LEU A 121 13.63 -40.99 -0.76
C LEU A 121 14.84 -41.86 -0.35
N PRO A 122 15.89 -41.91 -1.18
CA PRO A 122 17.15 -42.53 -0.81
C PRO A 122 17.89 -41.66 0.21
N SER A 123 18.58 -42.31 1.14
CA SER A 123 19.43 -41.62 2.11
C SER A 123 20.73 -41.12 1.46
N GLY A 124 21.26 -40.00 1.97
CA GLY A 124 22.55 -39.43 1.56
C GLY A 124 22.44 -38.19 0.65
N THR A 125 23.58 -37.77 0.09
CA THR A 125 23.74 -36.50 -0.63
C THR A 125 23.45 -36.60 -2.14
N TRP A 126 22.37 -37.29 -2.51
CA TRP A 126 22.02 -37.64 -3.89
C TRP A 126 21.76 -36.43 -4.81
N ARG A 127 21.61 -35.22 -4.26
CA ARG A 127 21.54 -33.95 -5.01
C ARG A 127 22.91 -33.46 -5.51
N THR A 128 24.00 -34.04 -5.01
CA THR A 128 25.37 -33.59 -5.28
C THR A 128 26.11 -34.53 -6.22
N GLN A 129 27.12 -33.99 -6.92
CA GLN A 129 27.99 -34.75 -7.81
C GLN A 129 28.85 -35.79 -7.07
N SER A 130 29.08 -35.59 -5.77
CA SER A 130 29.86 -36.52 -4.94
C SER A 130 29.16 -37.87 -4.66
N TYR A 131 27.85 -37.93 -4.86
CA TYR A 131 27.07 -39.14 -4.57
C TYR A 131 27.24 -40.19 -5.67
N ASN A 132 27.52 -41.43 -5.26
CA ASN A 132 27.71 -42.55 -6.16
C ASN A 132 26.38 -43.23 -6.52
N ASP A 133 25.82 -42.84 -7.66
CA ASP A 133 24.60 -43.40 -8.26
C ASP A 133 24.87 -44.57 -9.22
N SER A 134 26.05 -45.21 -9.20
CA SER A 134 26.39 -46.31 -10.13
C SER A 134 25.50 -47.54 -10.02
N HIS A 135 24.74 -47.63 -8.94
CA HIS A 135 23.81 -48.72 -8.65
C HIS A 135 22.36 -48.38 -9.05
N TRP A 136 22.10 -47.15 -9.49
CA TRP A 136 20.79 -46.71 -9.99
C TRP A 136 20.52 -47.32 -11.37
N LYS A 137 19.24 -47.42 -11.72
CA LYS A 137 18.83 -47.87 -13.05
C LYS A 137 19.14 -46.79 -14.08
N THR A 138 19.17 -47.17 -15.35
CA THR A 138 19.35 -46.23 -16.47
C THR A 138 18.23 -46.39 -17.48
N GLY A 139 17.64 -45.30 -17.94
CA GLY A 139 16.55 -45.30 -18.92
C GLY A 139 16.50 -43.99 -19.72
N PRO A 140 15.93 -43.99 -20.94
CA PRO A 140 15.66 -42.78 -21.69
C PRO A 140 14.57 -41.90 -21.03
N SER A 141 14.65 -40.58 -21.20
CA SER A 141 13.63 -39.61 -20.76
C SER A 141 12.27 -39.87 -21.40
N GLY A 142 11.20 -39.71 -20.59
CA GLY A 142 9.88 -40.34 -20.78
C GLY A 142 9.61 -41.30 -19.62
N PHE A 143 9.63 -40.82 -18.37
CA PHE A 143 9.54 -41.67 -17.18
C PHE A 143 8.13 -41.69 -16.62
N GLY A 144 7.45 -42.83 -16.71
CA GLY A 144 6.03 -42.86 -16.34
C GLY A 144 5.29 -44.16 -16.60
N TYR A 145 3.96 -44.05 -16.56
CA TYR A 145 3.00 -45.06 -16.99
C TYR A 145 1.64 -44.39 -17.29
N GLY A 146 0.79 -45.04 -18.09
CA GLY A 146 -0.62 -44.67 -18.24
C GLY A 146 -0.96 -43.79 -19.45
N ASP A 147 -0.02 -43.01 -19.98
CA ASP A 147 -0.25 -42.04 -21.08
C ASP A 147 0.20 -42.55 -22.48
N ASN A 148 0.97 -43.64 -22.54
CA ASN A 148 1.57 -44.25 -23.75
C ASN A 148 2.63 -43.40 -24.46
N ASP A 149 3.24 -42.44 -23.78
CA ASP A 149 4.33 -41.62 -24.33
C ASP A 149 5.68 -41.81 -23.59
N ASP A 150 5.65 -42.69 -22.58
CA ASP A 150 6.79 -43.15 -21.78
C ASP A 150 7.82 -43.99 -22.54
N ALA A 151 9.07 -43.58 -22.48
CA ALA A 151 10.22 -44.36 -22.95
C ALA A 151 10.83 -45.26 -21.86
N THR A 152 10.58 -44.95 -20.58
CA THR A 152 10.96 -45.70 -19.39
C THR A 152 9.74 -45.93 -18.51
N GLU A 153 9.17 -47.14 -18.61
CA GLU A 153 8.03 -47.54 -17.77
C GLU A 153 8.41 -47.69 -16.29
N LEU A 154 7.60 -47.11 -15.41
CA LEU A 154 7.71 -47.22 -13.95
C LEU A 154 6.64 -48.15 -13.37
N LEU A 155 6.83 -48.62 -12.13
CA LEU A 155 5.88 -49.48 -11.42
C LEU A 155 5.62 -48.93 -10.01
N GLY A 156 4.43 -48.37 -9.77
CA GLY A 156 3.90 -48.06 -8.43
C GLY A 156 4.83 -47.25 -7.52
N SER A 157 5.51 -46.24 -8.06
CA SER A 157 6.45 -45.39 -7.34
C SER A 157 5.80 -44.03 -7.04
N THR A 158 5.85 -43.56 -5.79
CA THR A 158 5.36 -42.22 -5.42
C THR A 158 6.42 -41.14 -5.58
N VAL A 159 7.70 -41.54 -5.68
CA VAL A 159 8.82 -40.63 -5.90
C VAL A 159 9.80 -41.22 -6.90
N ILE A 160 10.24 -40.39 -7.85
CA ILE A 160 11.34 -40.69 -8.77
C ILE A 160 12.43 -39.63 -8.65
N ILE A 161 13.70 -40.05 -8.71
CA ILE A 161 14.84 -39.14 -8.83
C ILE A 161 15.59 -39.45 -10.10
N LEU A 162 15.78 -38.43 -10.93
CA LEU A 162 16.54 -38.45 -12.17
C LEU A 162 17.87 -37.71 -11.95
N ARG A 163 18.97 -38.28 -12.43
CA ARG A 163 20.31 -37.67 -12.43
C ARG A 163 20.92 -37.74 -13.83
N LYS A 164 21.40 -36.61 -14.32
CA LYS A 164 22.12 -36.53 -15.61
C LYS A 164 23.22 -35.50 -15.59
N GLU A 165 24.38 -35.91 -16.08
CA GLU A 165 25.50 -35.02 -16.30
C GLU A 165 25.40 -34.36 -17.67
N PHE A 166 25.81 -33.10 -17.76
CA PHE A 166 25.90 -32.34 -19.00
C PHE A 166 27.20 -31.52 -19.05
N GLN A 167 27.62 -31.13 -20.26
CA GLN A 167 28.89 -30.43 -20.47
C GLN A 167 28.67 -28.95 -20.77
N VAL A 168 29.46 -28.09 -20.13
CA VAL A 168 29.51 -26.64 -20.42
C VAL A 168 30.96 -26.22 -20.64
N ASP A 169 31.30 -25.83 -21.87
CA ASP A 169 32.68 -25.48 -22.25
C ASP A 169 33.15 -24.13 -21.67
N ASN A 170 32.24 -23.15 -21.63
CA ASN A 170 32.50 -21.83 -21.08
C ASN A 170 31.23 -21.24 -20.45
N PRO A 171 31.04 -21.42 -19.13
CA PRO A 171 29.88 -20.90 -18.41
C PRO A 171 29.68 -19.40 -18.54
N ALA A 172 30.76 -18.62 -18.68
CA ALA A 172 30.70 -17.16 -18.76
C ALA A 172 30.06 -16.63 -20.06
N LEU A 173 29.82 -17.50 -21.05
CA LEU A 173 29.14 -17.13 -22.30
C LEU A 173 27.66 -17.51 -22.30
N ILE A 174 27.19 -18.23 -21.27
CA ILE A 174 25.78 -18.59 -21.15
C ILE A 174 25.06 -17.38 -20.55
N SER A 175 24.10 -16.86 -21.29
CA SER A 175 23.26 -15.73 -20.87
C SER A 175 21.91 -16.17 -20.31
N GLU A 176 21.47 -17.39 -20.66
CA GLU A 176 20.16 -17.92 -20.26
C GLU A 176 20.20 -19.43 -20.06
N MET A 177 19.41 -19.94 -19.12
CA MET A 177 19.26 -21.36 -18.84
C MET A 177 17.79 -21.68 -18.56
N LEU A 178 17.18 -22.49 -19.42
CA LEU A 178 15.76 -22.82 -19.39
C LEU A 178 15.58 -24.31 -19.14
N LEU A 179 14.80 -24.64 -18.12
CA LEU A 179 14.33 -26.00 -17.87
C LEU A 179 12.88 -26.09 -18.37
N HIS A 180 12.61 -27.01 -19.27
CA HIS A 180 11.23 -27.34 -19.64
C HIS A 180 10.90 -28.72 -19.11
N VAL A 181 9.72 -28.89 -18.51
CA VAL A 181 9.30 -30.18 -17.96
C VAL A 181 7.86 -30.43 -18.36
N ASP A 182 7.62 -31.55 -19.02
CA ASP A 182 6.28 -32.16 -19.04
C ASP A 182 6.20 -33.08 -17.84
N TYR A 183 5.26 -32.83 -16.94
CA TYR A 183 5.19 -33.56 -15.68
C TYR A 183 3.76 -33.81 -15.26
N ASP A 184 3.57 -34.95 -14.61
CA ASP A 184 2.37 -35.28 -13.87
C ASP A 184 2.60 -34.96 -12.39
N ASP A 185 1.57 -34.45 -11.73
CA ASP A 185 1.51 -34.07 -10.32
C ASP A 185 2.53 -33.00 -9.89
N GLY A 186 3.78 -33.37 -9.55
CA GLY A 186 4.76 -32.39 -9.07
C GLY A 186 6.23 -32.79 -9.19
N PHE A 187 7.13 -31.80 -9.16
CA PHE A 187 8.57 -32.04 -9.21
C PHE A 187 9.40 -30.95 -8.51
N VAL A 188 10.67 -31.28 -8.23
CA VAL A 188 11.73 -30.36 -7.78
C VAL A 188 13.00 -30.59 -8.59
N ALA A 189 13.63 -29.53 -9.11
CA ALA A 189 14.86 -29.62 -9.90
C ALA A 189 16.04 -28.92 -9.23
N TYR A 190 17.25 -29.46 -9.47
CA TYR A 190 18.51 -28.97 -8.94
C TYR A 190 19.58 -28.91 -10.04
N ILE A 191 20.41 -27.86 -10.01
CA ILE A 191 21.64 -27.75 -10.79
C ILE A 191 22.81 -27.69 -9.82
N ASN A 192 23.77 -28.60 -9.96
CA ASN A 192 24.96 -28.69 -9.11
C ASN A 192 24.66 -28.65 -7.59
N GLY A 193 23.50 -29.16 -7.18
CA GLY A 193 23.05 -29.20 -5.78
C GLY A 193 22.26 -27.98 -5.30
N GLN A 194 22.15 -26.91 -6.09
CA GLN A 194 21.26 -25.79 -5.84
C GLN A 194 19.87 -26.10 -6.40
N MET A 195 18.80 -25.87 -5.63
CA MET A 195 17.42 -25.98 -6.12
C MET A 195 17.13 -24.83 -7.09
N VAL A 196 16.53 -25.15 -8.24
CA VAL A 196 16.32 -24.19 -9.33
C VAL A 196 14.88 -24.06 -9.79
N ALA A 197 14.05 -25.10 -9.63
CA ALA A 197 12.65 -25.07 -9.99
C ALA A 197 11.86 -26.06 -9.11
N MET A 198 10.58 -25.76 -8.91
CA MET A 198 9.63 -26.62 -8.22
C MET A 198 8.23 -26.31 -8.76
N ALA A 199 7.43 -27.35 -9.00
CA ALA A 199 6.04 -27.20 -9.41
C ALA A 199 5.19 -28.34 -8.84
N GLY A 200 3.90 -28.09 -8.66
CA GLY A 200 2.96 -29.12 -8.18
C GLY A 200 3.10 -29.51 -6.70
N ILE A 201 3.76 -28.70 -5.87
CA ILE A 201 4.00 -28.98 -4.45
C ILE A 201 3.50 -27.79 -3.60
N SER A 202 2.53 -28.03 -2.71
CA SER A 202 1.92 -26.99 -1.85
C SER A 202 2.58 -26.87 -0.48
N GLU A 203 2.96 -27.99 0.13
CA GLU A 203 3.67 -28.05 1.40
C GLU A 203 4.83 -29.06 1.32
N HIS A 204 5.94 -28.77 1.97
CA HIS A 204 7.07 -29.68 2.01
C HIS A 204 7.97 -29.47 3.23
N ASN A 205 8.74 -30.50 3.59
CA ASN A 205 9.88 -30.37 4.49
C ASN A 205 11.18 -30.04 3.71
N ASP A 206 12.26 -29.70 4.41
CA ASP A 206 13.51 -29.21 3.82
C ASP A 206 14.16 -30.19 2.80
N ASP A 207 13.95 -31.50 2.99
CA ASP A 207 14.49 -32.54 2.13
C ASP A 207 13.48 -33.14 1.16
N PHE A 208 12.24 -32.63 1.12
CA PHE A 208 11.16 -33.09 0.27
C PHE A 208 10.85 -34.60 0.45
N SER A 209 11.14 -35.16 1.63
CA SER A 209 10.74 -36.53 2.00
C SER A 209 9.27 -36.63 2.38
N SER A 210 8.66 -35.51 2.73
CA SER A 210 7.22 -35.34 2.94
C SER A 210 6.78 -34.13 2.13
N VAL A 211 5.89 -34.36 1.17
CA VAL A 211 5.34 -33.32 0.30
C VAL A 211 3.82 -33.48 0.23
N GLU A 212 3.13 -32.37 0.13
CA GLU A 212 1.75 -32.33 -0.36
C GLU A 212 1.81 -31.93 -1.83
N VAL A 213 1.20 -32.76 -2.68
CA VAL A 213 1.30 -32.69 -4.14
C VAL A 213 -0.07 -32.33 -4.69
N SER A 214 -0.13 -31.33 -5.56
CA SER A 214 -1.35 -30.95 -6.27
C SER A 214 -1.42 -31.70 -7.60
N GLY A 215 -2.60 -32.22 -7.98
CA GLY A 215 -2.77 -32.87 -9.27
C GLY A 215 -2.49 -31.92 -10.45
N HIS A 216 -1.66 -32.36 -11.38
CA HIS A 216 -1.29 -31.62 -12.60
C HIS A 216 -1.07 -32.61 -13.72
N GLU A 217 -1.77 -32.48 -14.84
CA GLU A 217 -1.69 -33.45 -15.95
C GLU A 217 -0.57 -33.08 -16.94
N ALA A 218 0.23 -34.07 -17.35
CA ALA A 218 1.19 -33.90 -18.46
C ALA A 218 0.45 -33.68 -19.79
N VAL A 219 0.99 -32.88 -20.71
CA VAL A 219 0.24 -32.45 -21.90
C VAL A 219 0.89 -32.81 -23.22
N MET A 220 2.15 -33.23 -23.26
CA MET A 220 2.81 -33.51 -24.54
C MET A 220 2.20 -34.70 -25.28
N TYR A 221 1.62 -35.69 -24.58
CA TYR A 221 0.98 -36.85 -25.22
C TYR A 221 -0.26 -36.46 -26.06
N THR A 222 -0.87 -35.30 -25.79
CA THR A 222 -1.98 -34.74 -26.60
C THR A 222 -1.55 -33.69 -27.61
N GLY A 223 -0.24 -33.43 -27.74
CA GLY A 223 0.32 -32.39 -28.61
C GLY A 223 0.48 -31.03 -27.93
N GLY A 224 0.33 -30.95 -26.61
CA GLY A 224 0.69 -29.77 -25.81
C GLY A 224 2.21 -29.54 -25.73
N GLN A 225 2.60 -28.43 -25.10
CA GLN A 225 4.00 -28.06 -24.89
C GLN A 225 4.41 -28.25 -23.42
N PRO A 226 5.68 -28.62 -23.14
CA PRO A 226 6.17 -28.71 -21.76
C PRO A 226 6.25 -27.34 -21.10
N GLU A 227 6.01 -27.28 -19.79
CA GLU A 227 6.04 -26.02 -19.03
C GLU A 227 7.47 -25.48 -18.90
N LYS A 228 7.63 -24.15 -19.00
CA LYS A 228 8.92 -23.44 -19.00
C LYS A 228 9.26 -22.88 -17.62
N PHE A 229 10.45 -23.21 -17.13
CA PHE A 229 11.05 -22.65 -15.92
C PHE A 229 12.37 -21.94 -16.28
N ASP A 230 12.43 -20.61 -16.03
CA ASP A 230 13.68 -19.86 -16.14
C ASP A 230 14.55 -20.15 -14.91
N ILE A 231 15.66 -20.84 -15.16
CA ILE A 231 16.64 -21.24 -14.14
C ILE A 231 17.97 -20.52 -14.33
N SER A 232 17.97 -19.36 -14.99
CA SER A 232 19.18 -18.56 -15.26
C SER A 232 19.90 -18.12 -13.99
N SER A 233 19.20 -18.05 -12.85
CA SER A 233 19.79 -17.86 -11.52
C SER A 233 20.81 -18.95 -11.13
N ALA A 234 20.79 -20.11 -11.80
CA ALA A 234 21.73 -21.21 -11.59
C ALA A 234 23.03 -21.07 -12.41
N ILE A 235 23.10 -20.16 -13.40
CA ILE A 235 24.28 -19.96 -14.24
C ILE A 235 25.56 -19.74 -13.42
N PRO A 236 25.57 -18.95 -12.31
CA PRO A 236 26.75 -18.79 -11.47
C PRO A 236 27.27 -20.09 -10.82
N THR A 237 26.45 -21.14 -10.75
CA THR A 237 26.86 -22.46 -10.23
C THR A 237 27.51 -23.34 -11.29
N LEU A 238 27.40 -22.98 -12.57
CA LEU A 238 27.96 -23.77 -13.65
C LEU A 238 29.48 -23.73 -13.59
N VAL A 239 30.09 -24.90 -13.69
CA VAL A 239 31.54 -25.05 -13.81
C VAL A 239 31.91 -25.41 -15.24
N ARG A 240 33.13 -25.05 -15.65
CA ARG A 240 33.68 -25.52 -16.92
C ARG A 240 33.82 -27.05 -16.88
N GLY A 241 33.23 -27.74 -17.86
CA GLY A 241 33.21 -29.19 -17.95
C GLY A 241 31.89 -29.78 -17.46
N THR A 242 31.97 -30.84 -16.65
CA THR A 242 30.81 -31.61 -16.19
C THR A 242 30.00 -30.88 -15.13
N ASN A 243 28.71 -30.74 -15.38
CA ASN A 243 27.69 -30.25 -14.47
C ASN A 243 26.63 -31.32 -14.27
N LEU A 244 25.84 -31.22 -13.19
CA LEU A 244 24.80 -32.18 -12.83
C LEU A 244 23.45 -31.50 -12.76
N ILE A 245 22.46 -32.08 -13.43
CA ILE A 245 21.03 -31.82 -13.16
C ILE A 245 20.44 -33.00 -12.38
N VAL A 246 19.62 -32.69 -11.39
CA VAL A 246 18.85 -33.66 -10.61
C VAL A 246 17.39 -33.23 -10.59
N ILE A 247 16.46 -34.14 -10.88
CA ILE A 247 15.02 -33.87 -10.82
C ILE A 247 14.36 -34.92 -9.94
N GLN A 248 13.61 -34.47 -8.95
CA GLN A 248 12.83 -35.26 -8.03
C GLN A 248 11.35 -35.11 -8.41
N GLY A 249 10.76 -36.12 -9.04
CA GLY A 249 9.33 -36.16 -9.37
C GLY A 249 8.51 -36.82 -8.27
N HIS A 250 7.30 -36.35 -8.09
CA HIS A 250 6.35 -36.77 -7.06
C HIS A 250 5.00 -37.08 -7.69
N ASN A 251 4.48 -38.26 -7.38
CA ASN A 251 3.12 -38.64 -7.72
C ASN A 251 2.21 -38.39 -6.49
N ILE A 252 0.96 -38.01 -6.70
CA ILE A 252 -0.01 -37.67 -5.65
C ILE A 252 -0.22 -38.81 -4.66
N ASP A 253 -0.32 -40.06 -5.15
CA ASP A 253 -0.31 -41.26 -4.31
C ASP A 253 0.10 -42.53 -5.08
N SER A 254 0.32 -43.62 -4.35
CA SER A 254 0.78 -44.91 -4.93
C SER A 254 -0.27 -45.64 -5.79
N GLY A 255 -1.51 -45.14 -5.82
CA GLY A 255 -2.65 -45.66 -6.54
C GLY A 255 -3.04 -44.83 -7.76
N SER A 256 -2.30 -43.77 -8.10
CA SER A 256 -2.51 -43.00 -9.34
C SER A 256 -2.48 -43.90 -10.57
N THR A 257 -3.33 -43.58 -11.54
CA THR A 257 -3.50 -44.34 -12.78
C THR A 257 -2.43 -44.04 -13.83
N ASP A 258 -1.71 -42.95 -13.63
CA ASP A 258 -0.75 -42.33 -14.52
C ASP A 258 0.39 -41.66 -13.74
N PHE A 259 1.48 -41.45 -14.47
CA PHE A 259 2.60 -40.60 -14.08
C PHE A 259 3.38 -40.28 -15.35
N SER A 260 3.86 -39.05 -15.51
CA SER A 260 4.79 -38.69 -16.58
C SER A 260 5.83 -37.69 -16.11
N LEU A 261 7.07 -37.82 -16.58
CA LEU A 261 8.14 -36.87 -16.29
C LEU A 261 9.17 -36.83 -17.43
N ILE A 262 9.12 -35.74 -18.20
CA ILE A 262 9.92 -35.52 -19.41
C ILE A 262 10.64 -34.16 -19.32
N PRO A 263 11.88 -34.13 -18.80
CA PRO A 263 12.66 -32.91 -18.69
C PRO A 263 13.51 -32.61 -19.93
N PHE A 264 13.63 -31.31 -20.24
CA PHE A 264 14.49 -30.73 -21.25
C PHE A 264 15.31 -29.59 -20.63
N LEU A 265 16.56 -29.44 -21.07
CA LEU A 265 17.41 -28.34 -20.61
C LEU A 265 17.97 -27.62 -21.83
N THR A 266 17.72 -26.32 -21.90
CA THR A 266 18.10 -25.46 -23.01
C THR A 266 18.99 -24.32 -22.50
N LEU A 267 20.14 -24.12 -23.14
CA LEU A 267 21.03 -23.00 -22.84
C LEU A 267 20.86 -21.92 -23.91
N GLY A 268 20.91 -20.64 -23.50
CA GLY A 268 21.00 -19.49 -24.38
C GLY A 268 22.40 -18.88 -24.36
N SER A 269 22.98 -18.65 -25.53
CA SER A 269 24.23 -17.89 -25.68
C SER A 269 24.32 -17.19 -27.04
N GLU A 270 24.76 -15.94 -27.05
CA GLU A 270 25.12 -15.23 -28.30
C GLU A 270 26.29 -15.91 -29.04
N SER A 271 27.11 -16.69 -28.32
CA SER A 271 28.27 -17.37 -28.89
C SER A 271 27.93 -18.62 -29.70
N PHE A 272 26.69 -19.13 -29.61
CA PHE A 272 26.29 -20.29 -30.41
C PHE A 272 26.20 -19.92 -31.89
N ALA A 273 26.65 -20.81 -32.77
CA ALA A 273 26.68 -20.53 -34.21
C ALA A 273 25.29 -20.57 -34.86
N THR A 274 24.39 -21.40 -34.33
CA THR A 274 23.03 -21.64 -34.83
C THR A 274 22.07 -21.86 -33.67
N ASN A 275 20.78 -21.59 -33.89
CA ASN A 275 19.73 -22.03 -32.98
C ASN A 275 19.52 -23.54 -33.17
N ASP A 276 19.57 -24.30 -32.09
CA ASP A 276 19.44 -25.77 -32.01
C ASP A 276 18.55 -26.13 -30.80
N ALA A 277 17.48 -25.36 -30.61
CA ALA A 277 16.39 -25.71 -29.72
C ALA A 277 15.45 -26.72 -30.40
N GLU A 278 14.86 -27.63 -29.64
CA GLU A 278 13.77 -28.49 -30.14
C GLU A 278 12.61 -27.62 -30.61
N SER A 279 12.00 -27.95 -31.76
CA SER A 279 11.04 -27.06 -32.44
C SER A 279 9.75 -26.78 -31.66
N PHE A 280 9.45 -27.58 -30.65
CA PHE A 280 8.28 -27.45 -29.77
C PHE A 280 8.63 -26.82 -28.41
N ILE A 281 9.90 -26.48 -28.17
CA ILE A 281 10.34 -25.78 -26.96
C ILE A 281 10.21 -24.27 -27.22
N PRO A 282 9.37 -23.54 -26.47
CA PRO A 282 9.27 -22.10 -26.60
C PRO A 282 10.56 -21.43 -26.08
N VAL A 283 11.18 -20.62 -26.94
CA VAL A 283 12.39 -19.83 -26.68
C VAL A 283 12.25 -18.45 -27.32
N SER A 284 12.96 -17.43 -26.83
CA SER A 284 12.86 -16.09 -27.42
C SER A 284 13.34 -16.04 -28.86
N ASP A 285 12.63 -15.28 -29.70
CA ASP A 285 12.98 -15.06 -31.11
C ASP A 285 13.69 -13.71 -31.34
N GLY A 286 13.83 -12.90 -30.29
CA GLY A 286 14.43 -11.55 -30.34
C GLY A 286 13.42 -10.42 -30.45
N SER A 287 12.13 -10.71 -30.28
CA SER A 287 11.08 -9.71 -30.13
C SER A 287 11.32 -8.80 -28.92
N LEU A 288 11.08 -7.50 -29.08
CA LEU A 288 11.22 -6.54 -27.99
C LEU A 288 9.93 -6.42 -27.19
N HIS A 289 10.04 -6.37 -25.87
CA HIS A 289 8.91 -6.16 -24.96
C HIS A 289 9.16 -4.93 -24.09
N SER A 290 8.21 -4.00 -24.04
CA SER A 290 8.29 -2.89 -23.08
C SER A 290 8.05 -3.36 -21.63
N ASP A 291 8.44 -2.52 -20.69
CA ASP A 291 8.17 -2.63 -19.25
C ASP A 291 6.72 -2.21 -18.88
N PHE A 292 5.94 -1.71 -19.83
CA PHE A 292 4.53 -1.36 -19.67
C PHE A 292 3.58 -2.13 -20.61
N LYS A 293 2.29 -2.16 -20.25
CA LYS A 293 1.14 -2.57 -21.08
C LYS A 293 0.31 -1.37 -21.52
N LEU A 294 -0.56 -1.53 -22.52
CA LEU A 294 -1.47 -0.47 -22.96
C LEU A 294 -2.85 -0.61 -22.31
N SER A 295 -3.47 0.52 -21.95
CA SER A 295 -4.88 0.49 -21.52
C SER A 295 -5.84 0.39 -22.71
N LYS A 296 -6.74 -0.60 -22.69
CA LYS A 296 -7.82 -0.69 -23.69
C LYS A 296 -8.86 0.43 -23.60
N GLU A 297 -9.01 1.07 -22.43
CA GLU A 297 -9.86 2.26 -22.26
C GLU A 297 -9.23 3.54 -22.85
N GLY A 298 -7.98 3.44 -23.29
CA GLY A 298 -7.27 4.42 -24.09
C GLY A 298 -6.12 5.08 -23.35
N GLU A 299 -4.95 5.00 -23.96
CA GLU A 299 -3.69 5.52 -23.43
C GLU A 299 -2.88 6.18 -24.54
N ALA A 300 -2.18 7.27 -24.22
CA ALA A 300 -1.33 7.95 -25.18
C ALA A 300 0.07 7.33 -25.15
N ILE A 301 0.62 7.05 -26.33
CA ILE A 301 1.98 6.53 -26.50
C ILE A 301 2.87 7.69 -26.91
N TYR A 302 4.04 7.81 -26.29
CA TYR A 302 5.03 8.84 -26.57
C TYR A 302 6.32 8.19 -27.08
N LEU A 303 6.81 8.69 -28.22
CA LEU A 303 8.08 8.29 -28.81
C LEU A 303 9.11 9.40 -28.63
N TRP A 304 10.24 9.08 -28.01
CA TRP A 304 11.31 10.01 -27.71
C TRP A 304 12.58 9.68 -28.49
N ASN A 305 13.35 10.71 -28.86
CA ASN A 305 14.68 10.53 -29.43
C ASN A 305 15.78 10.42 -28.36
N ALA A 306 17.01 10.10 -28.78
CA ALA A 306 18.21 10.02 -27.94
C ALA A 306 18.57 11.31 -27.17
N SER A 307 17.98 12.46 -27.52
CA SER A 307 18.12 13.72 -26.78
C SER A 307 16.98 13.94 -25.78
N SER A 308 16.18 12.91 -25.48
CA SER A 308 15.00 12.97 -24.61
C SER A 308 13.95 14.00 -25.04
N GLN A 309 13.77 14.19 -26.35
CA GLN A 309 12.68 15.01 -26.91
C GLN A 309 11.60 14.13 -27.51
N ILE A 310 10.32 14.44 -27.26
CA ILE A 310 9.18 13.77 -27.90
C ILE A 310 9.23 14.09 -29.40
N ILE A 311 9.37 13.08 -30.22
CA ILE A 311 9.37 13.19 -31.69
C ILE A 311 8.04 12.77 -32.32
N ASP A 312 7.26 11.91 -31.64
CA ASP A 312 5.89 11.58 -32.02
C ASP A 312 5.05 11.15 -30.80
N SER A 313 3.74 11.22 -30.92
CA SER A 313 2.81 10.73 -29.89
C SER A 313 1.44 10.37 -30.45
N SER A 314 0.77 9.37 -29.86
CA SER A 314 -0.65 9.08 -30.13
C SER A 314 -1.57 9.83 -29.16
N VAL A 315 -2.88 9.75 -29.41
CA VAL A 315 -3.92 10.21 -28.48
C VAL A 315 -4.41 9.06 -27.62
N ALA A 316 -4.81 9.34 -26.38
CA ALA A 316 -5.51 8.36 -25.55
C ALA A 316 -6.90 8.07 -26.15
N ILE A 317 -7.03 6.89 -26.73
CA ILE A 317 -8.22 6.46 -27.46
C ILE A 317 -8.57 5.01 -27.14
N LEU A 318 -9.84 4.77 -26.87
CA LEU A 318 -10.36 3.42 -26.64
C LEU A 318 -10.34 2.65 -27.97
N VAL A 319 -9.76 1.46 -27.93
CA VAL A 319 -9.64 0.55 -29.08
C VAL A 319 -10.40 -0.74 -28.73
N PRO A 320 -11.39 -1.19 -29.54
CA PRO A 320 -12.08 -2.45 -29.32
C PRO A 320 -11.12 -3.65 -29.35
N ASP A 321 -11.54 -4.75 -28.72
CA ASP A 321 -10.82 -6.02 -28.75
C ASP A 321 -10.55 -6.46 -30.21
N ASP A 322 -9.34 -6.96 -30.47
CA ASP A 322 -8.84 -7.36 -31.79
C ASP A 322 -8.79 -6.28 -32.89
N ALA A 323 -9.11 -5.02 -32.56
CA ALA A 323 -8.91 -3.87 -33.44
C ALA A 323 -7.61 -3.12 -33.11
N SER A 324 -7.10 -2.35 -34.07
CA SER A 324 -5.94 -1.48 -33.89
C SER A 324 -6.25 -0.03 -34.24
N TYR A 325 -5.38 0.88 -33.83
CA TYR A 325 -5.42 2.28 -34.22
C TYR A 325 -4.08 2.70 -34.81
N GLY A 326 -4.09 3.25 -36.02
CA GLY A 326 -2.86 3.52 -36.77
C GLY A 326 -2.99 4.62 -37.80
N ARG A 327 -1.86 5.00 -38.38
CA ARG A 327 -1.75 6.01 -39.44
C ARG A 327 -2.16 5.43 -40.79
N PHE A 328 -2.83 6.23 -41.62
CA PHE A 328 -3.17 5.86 -42.98
C PHE A 328 -2.91 7.00 -43.98
N PRO A 329 -2.09 6.79 -45.04
CA PRO A 329 -1.17 5.65 -45.23
C PRO A 329 -0.04 5.64 -44.18
N ASP A 330 0.82 4.61 -44.18
CA ASP A 330 1.97 4.50 -43.26
C ASP A 330 2.76 5.81 -43.11
N GLY A 331 3.01 6.18 -41.85
CA GLY A 331 3.68 7.43 -41.48
C GLY A 331 2.97 8.72 -41.93
N GLY A 332 1.73 8.65 -42.42
CA GLY A 332 0.88 9.77 -42.78
C GLY A 332 0.33 10.53 -41.56
N ASN A 333 -0.28 11.70 -41.77
CA ASN A 333 -0.81 12.51 -40.66
C ASN A 333 -2.22 12.10 -40.19
N SER A 334 -2.91 11.26 -40.94
CA SER A 334 -4.27 10.80 -40.61
C SER A 334 -4.21 9.52 -39.80
N TRP A 335 -5.04 9.41 -38.77
CA TRP A 335 -5.21 8.20 -37.96
C TRP A 335 -6.59 7.60 -38.18
N ALA A 336 -6.67 6.28 -38.17
CA ALA A 336 -7.91 5.53 -38.35
C ALA A 336 -7.87 4.22 -37.54
N TYR A 337 -9.05 3.64 -37.33
CA TYR A 337 -9.18 2.30 -36.79
C TYR A 337 -9.01 1.26 -37.90
N PHE A 338 -8.51 0.08 -37.54
CA PHE A 338 -8.47 -1.09 -38.42
C PHE A 338 -9.10 -2.27 -37.68
N THR A 339 -10.12 -2.87 -38.30
CA THR A 339 -10.76 -4.11 -37.81
C THR A 339 -9.96 -5.36 -38.19
N GLU A 340 -8.99 -5.20 -39.10
CA GLU A 340 -8.01 -6.21 -39.49
C GLU A 340 -6.62 -5.57 -39.25
N PRO A 341 -6.04 -5.71 -38.06
CA PRO A 341 -4.75 -5.10 -37.73
C PRO A 341 -3.63 -5.56 -38.67
N THR A 342 -2.64 -4.70 -38.91
CA THR A 342 -1.57 -4.94 -39.92
C THR A 342 -0.15 -5.00 -39.35
N PRO A 343 0.13 -5.77 -38.27
CA PRO A 343 1.46 -5.80 -37.68
C PRO A 343 2.54 -6.28 -38.66
N GLY A 344 3.57 -5.46 -38.84
CA GLY A 344 4.69 -5.71 -39.75
C GLY A 344 4.35 -5.51 -41.24
N ALA A 345 3.15 -4.99 -41.55
CA ALA A 345 2.65 -4.82 -42.91
C ALA A 345 2.19 -3.38 -43.15
N VAL A 346 1.82 -3.07 -44.39
CA VAL A 346 1.32 -1.74 -44.75
C VAL A 346 -0.11 -1.57 -44.24
N ASN A 347 -0.38 -0.47 -43.53
CA ASN A 347 -1.71 -0.12 -43.07
C ASN A 347 -2.63 0.08 -44.29
N SER A 348 -3.61 -0.80 -44.44
CA SER A 348 -4.53 -0.81 -45.58
C SER A 348 -5.97 -0.98 -45.10
N ASN A 349 -6.93 -0.39 -45.84
CA ASN A 349 -8.36 -0.46 -45.53
C ASN A 349 -8.77 0.09 -44.15
N PRO A 350 -8.56 1.40 -43.88
CA PRO A 350 -9.06 2.00 -42.63
C PRO A 350 -10.58 1.82 -42.50
N SER A 351 -11.06 1.53 -41.29
CA SER A 351 -12.46 1.31 -40.99
C SER A 351 -13.15 2.59 -40.52
N ASP A 352 -14.24 2.96 -41.21
CA ASP A 352 -15.17 4.01 -40.78
C ASP A 352 -16.25 3.48 -39.80
N GLN A 353 -16.21 2.19 -39.43
CA GLN A 353 -17.27 1.53 -38.65
C GLN A 353 -17.14 1.75 -37.13
N ILE A 354 -15.94 2.07 -36.65
CA ILE A 354 -15.66 2.29 -35.23
C ILE A 354 -15.83 3.78 -34.91
N VAL A 355 -16.89 4.12 -34.18
CA VAL A 355 -17.21 5.49 -33.73
C VAL A 355 -17.10 5.54 -32.20
N ARG A 356 -16.13 6.32 -31.72
CA ARG A 356 -15.95 6.66 -30.30
C ARG A 356 -17.28 7.20 -29.74
N ASP A 357 -17.88 6.46 -28.82
CA ASP A 357 -19.22 6.71 -28.27
C ASP A 357 -20.35 6.48 -29.28
N SER A 358 -20.36 5.32 -29.94
CA SER A 358 -21.45 4.98 -30.86
C SER A 358 -22.83 5.01 -30.19
N VAL A 359 -22.93 4.85 -28.87
CA VAL A 359 -24.18 4.80 -28.10
C VAL A 359 -24.17 5.79 -26.92
N PHE A 360 -25.31 6.45 -26.66
CA PHE A 360 -25.51 7.40 -25.56
C PHE A 360 -26.81 7.12 -24.80
N PHE A 361 -26.73 7.17 -23.47
CA PHE A 361 -27.88 7.07 -22.57
C PHE A 361 -28.44 8.46 -22.26
N SER A 362 -29.78 8.59 -22.26
CA SER A 362 -30.44 9.85 -21.94
C SER A 362 -30.37 10.24 -20.46
N TYR A 363 -29.99 9.30 -19.59
CA TYR A 363 -29.80 9.50 -18.16
C TYR A 363 -28.39 9.04 -17.77
N PRO A 364 -27.66 9.79 -16.91
CA PRO A 364 -26.38 9.34 -16.38
C PRO A 364 -26.56 8.19 -15.38
N SER A 365 -25.49 7.44 -15.13
CA SER A 365 -25.48 6.53 -13.98
C SER A 365 -25.61 7.32 -12.66
N GLY A 366 -26.32 6.76 -11.67
CA GLY A 366 -26.56 7.45 -10.40
C GLY A 366 -27.85 7.04 -9.68
N TYR A 367 -28.23 7.84 -8.70
CA TYR A 367 -29.43 7.61 -7.87
C TYR A 367 -30.68 8.24 -8.45
N TYR A 368 -31.79 7.49 -8.39
CA TYR A 368 -33.09 7.89 -8.91
C TYR A 368 -34.21 7.52 -7.93
N THR A 369 -35.15 8.45 -7.73
CA THR A 369 -36.30 8.26 -6.81
C THR A 369 -37.62 8.04 -7.53
N LYS A 370 -37.64 8.18 -8.86
CA LYS A 370 -38.83 8.02 -9.70
C LYS A 370 -38.48 7.19 -10.92
N PRO A 371 -39.38 6.28 -11.35
CA PRO A 371 -39.21 5.57 -12.61
C PRO A 371 -39.10 6.54 -13.80
N PHE A 372 -38.32 6.16 -14.80
CA PHE A 372 -38.12 6.95 -16.02
C PHE A 372 -37.94 6.04 -17.24
N GLU A 373 -38.13 6.63 -18.42
CA GLU A 373 -37.89 5.98 -19.71
C GLU A 373 -36.46 6.30 -20.18
N LEU A 374 -35.58 5.30 -20.16
CA LEU A 374 -34.22 5.40 -20.66
C LEU A 374 -34.23 5.35 -22.19
N ASN A 375 -33.84 6.45 -22.81
CA ASN A 375 -33.60 6.50 -24.25
C ASN A 375 -32.14 6.18 -24.55
N ILE A 376 -31.91 5.33 -25.55
CA ILE A 376 -30.59 4.99 -26.06
C ILE A 376 -30.50 5.53 -27.48
N SER A 377 -29.55 6.42 -27.72
CA SER A 377 -29.30 7.00 -29.04
C SER A 377 -27.95 6.55 -29.58
N HIS A 378 -27.75 6.64 -30.89
CA HIS A 378 -26.47 6.31 -31.50
C HIS A 378 -25.97 7.40 -32.44
N ARG A 379 -24.66 7.40 -32.69
CA ARG A 379 -23.99 8.23 -33.70
C ARG A 379 -23.20 7.43 -34.73
N SER A 380 -23.31 6.10 -34.70
CA SER A 380 -22.65 5.26 -35.70
C SER A 380 -23.14 5.60 -37.11
N VAL A 381 -22.19 5.66 -38.05
CA VAL A 381 -22.41 5.90 -39.47
C VAL A 381 -22.47 4.59 -40.28
N SER A 382 -22.16 3.45 -39.66
CA SER A 382 -22.25 2.12 -40.26
C SER A 382 -23.67 1.55 -40.18
N GLU A 383 -24.02 0.60 -41.07
CA GLU A 383 -25.26 -0.17 -40.92
C GLU A 383 -25.16 -1.09 -39.70
N GLY A 384 -26.18 -1.09 -38.85
CA GLY A 384 -26.18 -1.86 -37.61
C GLY A 384 -27.39 -1.57 -36.73
N GLN A 385 -27.33 -2.06 -35.48
CA GLN A 385 -28.41 -1.96 -34.52
C GLN A 385 -27.87 -1.75 -33.09
N ILE A 386 -28.61 -0.99 -32.27
CA ILE A 386 -28.34 -0.89 -30.84
C ILE A 386 -28.79 -2.20 -30.17
N ARG A 387 -27.86 -2.87 -29.48
CA ARG A 387 -28.12 -4.04 -28.63
C ARG A 387 -27.84 -3.70 -27.18
N PHE A 388 -28.61 -4.26 -26.26
CA PHE A 388 -28.45 -4.02 -24.84
C PHE A 388 -28.73 -5.25 -23.99
N THR A 389 -28.23 -5.22 -22.76
CA THR A 389 -28.42 -6.23 -21.72
C THR A 389 -28.69 -5.53 -20.39
N THR A 390 -29.37 -6.22 -19.48
CA THR A 390 -29.66 -5.73 -18.12
C THR A 390 -29.21 -6.66 -17.01
N ASP A 391 -28.55 -7.76 -17.37
CA ASP A 391 -28.04 -8.80 -16.47
C ASP A 391 -26.53 -8.69 -16.26
N GLY A 392 -25.88 -7.71 -16.89
CA GLY A 392 -24.44 -7.48 -16.85
C GLY A 392 -23.63 -8.15 -17.96
N SER A 393 -24.24 -9.01 -18.79
CA SER A 393 -23.57 -9.63 -19.94
C SER A 393 -23.15 -8.60 -21.00
N VAL A 394 -22.12 -8.92 -21.77
CA VAL A 394 -21.66 -8.05 -22.87
C VAL A 394 -22.68 -8.12 -24.01
N PRO A 395 -23.25 -6.99 -24.49
CA PRO A 395 -24.19 -7.00 -25.59
C PRO A 395 -23.56 -7.53 -26.88
N ASP A 396 -24.25 -8.50 -27.51
CA ASP A 396 -23.87 -9.12 -28.78
C ASP A 396 -25.05 -9.07 -29.79
N LYS A 397 -24.88 -9.71 -30.95
CA LYS A 397 -25.92 -9.79 -31.99
C LYS A 397 -27.19 -10.53 -31.54
N ASN A 398 -27.11 -11.38 -30.51
CA ASN A 398 -28.22 -12.16 -29.97
C ASN A 398 -28.93 -11.45 -28.81
N SER A 399 -28.30 -10.42 -28.25
CA SER A 399 -28.82 -9.61 -27.15
C SER A 399 -30.06 -8.81 -27.55
N SER A 400 -30.73 -8.22 -26.56
CA SER A 400 -32.00 -7.51 -26.78
C SER A 400 -31.81 -6.35 -27.75
N LEU A 401 -32.66 -6.31 -28.78
CA LEU A 401 -32.70 -5.23 -29.76
C LEU A 401 -33.45 -4.03 -29.19
N TYR A 402 -32.81 -2.86 -29.23
CA TYR A 402 -33.43 -1.61 -28.79
C TYR A 402 -34.37 -1.06 -29.86
N PHE A 403 -35.69 -1.11 -29.59
CA PHE A 403 -36.74 -0.59 -30.48
C PHE A 403 -37.46 0.65 -29.93
N GLY A 404 -37.12 1.09 -28.72
CA GLY A 404 -37.77 2.18 -28.03
C GLY A 404 -37.32 2.28 -26.56
N PRO A 405 -37.78 3.29 -25.81
CA PRO A 405 -37.31 3.54 -24.46
C PRO A 405 -37.45 2.34 -23.52
N ILE A 406 -36.46 2.14 -22.64
CA ILE A 406 -36.46 1.09 -21.62
C ILE A 406 -37.00 1.67 -20.32
N GLN A 407 -38.01 1.03 -19.72
CA GLN A 407 -38.55 1.46 -18.45
C GLN A 407 -37.62 1.07 -17.30
N ILE A 408 -37.04 2.04 -16.61
CA ILE A 408 -36.23 1.84 -15.41
C ILE A 408 -37.08 2.22 -14.19
N SER A 409 -37.31 1.27 -13.29
CA SER A 409 -38.16 1.46 -12.10
C SER A 409 -37.59 0.84 -10.81
N ALA A 410 -36.44 0.22 -10.90
CA ALA A 410 -35.71 -0.43 -9.82
C ALA A 410 -34.21 -0.32 -10.11
N THR A 411 -33.38 -0.77 -9.18
CA THR A 411 -31.94 -0.81 -9.40
C THR A 411 -31.63 -1.71 -10.57
N THR A 412 -30.93 -1.17 -11.56
CA THR A 412 -30.72 -1.86 -12.84
C THR A 412 -29.40 -1.40 -13.44
N VAL A 413 -28.60 -2.35 -13.87
CA VAL A 413 -27.45 -2.10 -14.74
C VAL A 413 -27.94 -2.20 -16.18
N VAL A 414 -27.57 -1.25 -17.03
CA VAL A 414 -27.80 -1.34 -18.48
C VAL A 414 -26.46 -1.26 -19.18
N ARG A 415 -26.17 -2.25 -20.02
CA ARG A 415 -25.04 -2.25 -20.93
C ARG A 415 -25.56 -2.19 -22.36
N ALA A 416 -24.98 -1.33 -23.20
CA ALA A 416 -25.38 -1.22 -24.59
C ALA A 416 -24.21 -0.96 -25.54
N ALA A 417 -24.34 -1.43 -26.77
CA ALA A 417 -23.39 -1.21 -27.84
C ALA A 417 -24.11 -1.12 -29.20
N TRP A 418 -23.46 -0.47 -30.17
CA TRP A 418 -23.86 -0.53 -31.57
C TRP A 418 -23.22 -1.75 -32.23
N ILE A 419 -24.03 -2.69 -32.71
CA ILE A 419 -23.57 -3.95 -33.32
C ILE A 419 -23.81 -3.88 -34.83
N GLY A 420 -22.74 -4.00 -35.60
CA GLY A 420 -22.78 -4.03 -37.06
C GLY A 420 -23.24 -5.38 -37.60
N ASN A 421 -23.36 -5.48 -38.93
CA ASN A 421 -23.79 -6.72 -39.59
C ASN A 421 -22.73 -7.84 -39.53
N GLU A 422 -21.45 -7.52 -39.34
CA GLU A 422 -20.35 -8.50 -39.31
C GLU A 422 -19.81 -8.80 -37.89
N GLY A 423 -20.16 -8.00 -36.87
CA GLY A 423 -19.65 -8.20 -35.50
C GLY A 423 -19.87 -6.99 -34.57
N VAL A 424 -19.23 -7.04 -33.39
CA VAL A 424 -19.25 -5.94 -32.41
C VAL A 424 -18.26 -4.86 -32.85
N ASP A 425 -18.73 -3.85 -33.58
CA ASP A 425 -17.86 -2.82 -34.13
C ASP A 425 -17.52 -1.69 -33.13
N ASN A 426 -18.17 -1.64 -31.95
CA ASN A 426 -18.11 -0.47 -31.08
C ASN A 426 -18.05 -0.76 -29.56
N PRO A 427 -17.53 0.19 -28.75
CA PRO A 427 -17.34 0.01 -27.31
C PRO A 427 -18.67 -0.14 -26.56
N VAL A 428 -18.66 -0.97 -25.52
CA VAL A 428 -19.80 -1.17 -24.62
C VAL A 428 -19.89 -0.04 -23.62
N ILE A 429 -21.05 0.61 -23.53
CA ILE A 429 -21.35 1.61 -22.51
C ILE A 429 -22.18 0.95 -21.40
N THR A 430 -21.68 1.01 -20.17
CA THR A 430 -22.35 0.50 -18.96
C THR A 430 -22.88 1.67 -18.14
N SER A 431 -24.06 1.56 -17.52
CA SER A 431 -24.52 2.48 -16.47
C SER A 431 -25.41 1.79 -15.46
N THR A 432 -25.15 2.04 -14.18
CA THR A 432 -25.99 1.60 -13.07
C THR A 432 -26.97 2.70 -12.66
N TYR A 433 -28.24 2.37 -12.56
CA TYR A 433 -29.28 3.24 -12.02
C TYR A 433 -29.73 2.68 -10.67
N ILE A 434 -29.54 3.43 -9.57
CA ILE A 434 -29.78 2.96 -8.20
C ILE A 434 -31.10 3.55 -7.69
N PHE A 435 -32.00 2.71 -7.17
CA PHE A 435 -33.34 3.10 -6.68
C PHE A 435 -33.48 3.03 -5.16
N GLU A 436 -32.48 2.53 -4.43
CA GLU A 436 -32.50 2.51 -2.98
C GLU A 436 -32.20 3.88 -2.39
N GLU A 437 -32.76 4.15 -1.22
CA GLU A 437 -32.43 5.35 -0.45
C GLU A 437 -30.92 5.38 -0.10
N PRO A 438 -30.26 6.54 -0.26
CA PRO A 438 -28.87 6.72 0.17
C PRO A 438 -28.70 6.41 1.65
N SER A 439 -27.86 5.41 1.98
CA SER A 439 -27.53 5.11 3.37
C SER A 439 -26.49 6.06 3.97
N GLY A 440 -25.74 6.76 3.12
CA GLY A 440 -24.55 7.52 3.50
C GLY A 440 -23.27 6.70 3.43
N LEU A 441 -23.35 5.41 3.08
CA LEU A 441 -22.19 4.63 2.66
C LEU A 441 -21.89 4.87 1.18
N PRO A 442 -20.60 4.88 0.77
CA PRO A 442 -20.26 4.76 -0.63
C PRO A 442 -20.80 3.45 -1.23
N VAL A 443 -21.06 3.46 -2.55
CA VAL A 443 -21.56 2.32 -3.31
C VAL A 443 -20.53 1.84 -4.33
N ILE A 444 -20.38 0.53 -4.42
CA ILE A 444 -19.67 -0.15 -5.52
C ILE A 444 -20.66 -1.01 -6.29
N SER A 445 -20.78 -0.76 -7.59
CA SER A 445 -21.54 -1.60 -8.53
C SER A 445 -20.55 -2.34 -9.42
N LEU A 446 -20.56 -3.68 -9.37
CA LEU A 446 -19.74 -4.53 -10.22
C LEU A 446 -20.63 -5.16 -11.30
N SER A 447 -20.31 -4.92 -12.56
CA SER A 447 -21.03 -5.50 -13.69
C SER A 447 -20.16 -6.40 -14.55
N THR A 448 -20.62 -7.60 -14.82
CA THR A 448 -19.93 -8.60 -15.63
C THR A 448 -20.93 -9.58 -16.24
N ASP A 449 -20.49 -10.37 -17.23
CA ASP A 449 -21.20 -11.58 -17.63
C ASP A 449 -21.54 -12.41 -16.38
N PRO A 450 -22.82 -12.76 -16.16
CA PRO A 450 -23.25 -13.60 -15.04
C PRO A 450 -22.44 -14.88 -14.88
N LYS A 451 -21.91 -15.46 -15.96
CA LYS A 451 -21.08 -16.67 -15.91
C LYS A 451 -19.82 -16.49 -15.08
N ASN A 452 -19.19 -15.31 -15.14
CA ASN A 452 -17.98 -15.02 -14.38
C ASN A 452 -18.21 -15.15 -12.87
N PHE A 453 -19.42 -14.89 -12.39
CA PHE A 453 -19.77 -15.07 -10.98
C PHE A 453 -20.44 -16.41 -10.68
N PHE A 454 -21.35 -16.87 -11.54
CA PHE A 454 -22.34 -17.88 -11.18
C PHE A 454 -22.40 -19.10 -12.09
N ASP A 455 -21.56 -19.20 -13.12
CA ASP A 455 -21.49 -20.43 -13.90
C ASP A 455 -20.97 -21.58 -13.02
N TRP A 456 -21.56 -22.77 -13.16
CA TRP A 456 -21.20 -23.92 -12.34
C TRP A 456 -19.73 -24.33 -12.51
N TYR A 457 -19.16 -24.21 -13.70
CA TYR A 457 -17.80 -24.66 -13.98
C TYR A 457 -16.76 -23.56 -13.81
N GLU A 458 -17.10 -22.30 -14.10
CA GLU A 458 -16.12 -21.20 -14.14
C GLU A 458 -16.48 -19.97 -13.30
N GLY A 459 -17.64 -19.98 -12.63
CA GLY A 459 -18.12 -18.88 -11.80
C GLY A 459 -17.37 -18.80 -10.47
N ILE A 460 -16.78 -17.65 -10.16
CA ILE A 460 -15.92 -17.50 -8.98
C ILE A 460 -16.67 -17.44 -7.65
N LEU A 461 -18.00 -17.36 -7.63
CA LEU A 461 -18.80 -17.26 -6.40
C LEU A 461 -19.56 -18.55 -6.05
N VAL A 462 -19.40 -19.63 -6.83
CA VAL A 462 -20.13 -20.89 -6.64
C VAL A 462 -19.19 -22.03 -6.22
N ASP A 463 -19.77 -23.11 -5.70
CA ASP A 463 -19.01 -24.30 -5.30
C ASP A 463 -18.33 -24.95 -6.51
N GLY A 464 -19.08 -25.19 -7.58
CA GLY A 464 -18.58 -25.88 -8.76
C GLY A 464 -18.29 -27.36 -8.54
N PRO A 465 -17.81 -28.05 -9.58
CA PRO A 465 -17.79 -29.52 -9.63
C PRO A 465 -16.81 -30.18 -8.65
N ASN A 466 -15.78 -29.45 -8.20
CA ASN A 466 -14.66 -29.99 -7.43
C ASN A 466 -14.73 -29.65 -5.93
N ALA A 467 -15.82 -29.02 -5.47
CA ALA A 467 -15.99 -28.65 -4.08
C ALA A 467 -16.11 -29.89 -3.17
N SER A 468 -15.23 -29.97 -2.17
CA SER A 468 -15.39 -30.90 -1.05
C SER A 468 -16.71 -30.62 -0.30
N PRO A 469 -17.43 -31.66 0.15
CA PRO A 469 -18.67 -31.48 0.91
C PRO A 469 -18.43 -30.95 2.33
N GLU A 470 -17.20 -31.02 2.84
CA GLU A 470 -16.81 -30.49 4.14
C GLU A 470 -16.46 -29.01 4.06
N ASP A 471 -16.89 -28.22 5.05
CA ASP A 471 -16.42 -26.84 5.21
C ASP A 471 -14.87 -26.82 5.36
N PRO A 472 -14.16 -25.89 4.70
CA PRO A 472 -14.66 -24.74 3.94
C PRO A 472 -14.77 -24.98 2.41
N HIS A 473 -15.10 -26.21 2.01
CA HIS A 473 -15.31 -26.66 0.63
C HIS A 473 -14.07 -26.54 -0.27
N TYR A 474 -12.92 -27.05 0.20
CA TYR A 474 -11.69 -27.08 -0.62
C TYR A 474 -11.93 -27.66 -2.01
N GLY A 475 -11.25 -27.10 -3.01
CA GLY A 475 -11.45 -27.45 -4.42
C GLY A 475 -12.62 -26.73 -5.12
N ALA A 476 -13.47 -26.01 -4.38
CA ALA A 476 -14.52 -25.20 -4.99
C ALA A 476 -13.97 -24.10 -5.93
N ASN A 477 -14.79 -23.59 -6.85
CA ASN A 477 -14.36 -22.55 -7.79
C ASN A 477 -13.83 -21.29 -7.07
N TYR A 478 -14.40 -20.93 -5.92
CA TYR A 478 -13.89 -19.82 -5.11
C TYR A 478 -12.57 -20.09 -4.39
N TRP A 479 -11.99 -21.29 -4.47
CA TRP A 479 -10.61 -21.58 -4.08
C TRP A 479 -9.61 -21.42 -5.22
N MET A 480 -10.09 -21.34 -6.45
CA MET A 480 -9.24 -21.18 -7.62
C MET A 480 -8.67 -19.77 -7.69
N ASP A 481 -7.48 -19.66 -8.29
CA ASP A 481 -6.76 -18.41 -8.43
C ASP A 481 -7.30 -17.51 -9.57
N TRP A 482 -8.58 -17.68 -9.91
CA TRP A 482 -9.21 -17.06 -11.06
C TRP A 482 -9.53 -15.59 -10.84
N GLU A 483 -8.98 -14.74 -11.72
CA GLU A 483 -9.38 -13.36 -11.87
C GLU A 483 -10.37 -13.23 -13.04
N LYS A 484 -11.47 -12.50 -12.83
CA LYS A 484 -12.49 -12.27 -13.86
C LYS A 484 -12.63 -10.78 -14.16
N PRO A 485 -12.91 -10.39 -15.42
CA PRO A 485 -13.15 -9.00 -15.76
C PRO A 485 -14.49 -8.52 -15.19
N VAL A 486 -14.50 -7.31 -14.63
CA VAL A 486 -15.69 -6.57 -14.21
C VAL A 486 -15.62 -5.13 -14.70
N PHE A 487 -16.78 -4.51 -14.88
CA PHE A 487 -16.91 -3.06 -15.00
C PHE A 487 -17.35 -2.51 -13.65
N MET A 488 -16.55 -1.60 -13.09
CA MET A 488 -16.74 -1.02 -11.76
C MET A 488 -17.25 0.41 -11.88
N GLU A 489 -18.35 0.69 -11.18
CA GLU A 489 -18.81 2.05 -10.90
C GLU A 489 -18.77 2.29 -9.38
N TYR A 490 -18.05 3.35 -8.94
CA TYR A 490 -17.98 3.77 -7.53
C TYR A 490 -18.70 5.10 -7.34
N PHE A 491 -19.64 5.12 -6.40
CA PHE A 491 -20.32 6.32 -5.94
C PHE A 491 -19.84 6.67 -4.54
N ASN A 492 -19.40 7.91 -4.33
CA ASN A 492 -18.96 8.36 -3.02
C ASN A 492 -20.15 8.47 -2.03
N ALA A 493 -19.88 8.80 -0.76
CA ALA A 493 -20.92 8.98 0.26
C ALA A 493 -21.90 10.15 -0.01
N ASN A 494 -21.57 11.07 -0.94
CA ASN A 494 -22.46 12.12 -1.42
C ASN A 494 -23.32 11.67 -2.62
N ASN A 495 -23.14 10.43 -3.07
CA ASN A 495 -23.80 9.79 -4.21
C ASN A 495 -23.28 10.24 -5.58
N ASP A 496 -22.12 10.90 -5.64
CA ASP A 496 -21.49 11.27 -6.90
C ASP A 496 -20.71 10.07 -7.46
N LEU A 497 -20.88 9.80 -8.76
CA LEU A 497 -20.05 8.84 -9.50
C LEU A 497 -18.64 9.41 -9.67
N VAL A 498 -17.63 8.71 -9.15
CA VAL A 498 -16.23 9.18 -9.14
C VAL A 498 -15.25 8.21 -9.81
N ILE A 499 -15.56 6.91 -9.85
CA ILE A 499 -14.83 5.92 -10.65
C ILE A 499 -15.82 5.23 -11.59
N LYS A 500 -15.38 5.07 -12.84
CA LYS A 500 -16.09 4.34 -13.89
C LYS A 500 -15.08 3.77 -14.87
N GLN A 501 -14.77 2.48 -14.73
CA GLN A 501 -13.77 1.78 -15.55
C GLN A 501 -13.88 0.25 -15.40
N GLY A 502 -13.22 -0.49 -16.28
CA GLY A 502 -12.95 -1.91 -16.10
C GLY A 502 -11.92 -2.19 -15.01
N ALA A 503 -12.05 -3.36 -14.38
CA ALA A 503 -11.18 -3.87 -13.33
C ALA A 503 -11.18 -5.40 -13.35
N GLY A 504 -10.21 -6.00 -12.68
CA GLY A 504 -10.21 -7.43 -12.36
C GLY A 504 -10.80 -7.66 -10.98
N VAL A 505 -11.49 -8.79 -10.80
CA VAL A 505 -12.02 -9.23 -9.51
C VAL A 505 -11.63 -10.68 -9.23
N LYS A 506 -11.29 -10.97 -7.98
CA LYS A 506 -10.90 -12.30 -7.51
C LYS A 506 -11.40 -12.57 -6.11
N VAL A 507 -11.78 -13.81 -5.79
CA VAL A 507 -12.14 -14.17 -4.41
C VAL A 507 -10.89 -14.22 -3.54
N THR A 508 -11.01 -13.69 -2.32
CA THR A 508 -9.92 -13.66 -1.33
C THR A 508 -10.38 -14.11 0.05
N GLY A 509 -9.43 -14.32 0.96
CA GLY A 509 -9.63 -14.90 2.29
C GLY A 509 -9.19 -16.36 2.36
N ASN A 510 -9.49 -17.00 3.49
CA ASN A 510 -9.22 -18.40 3.73
C ASN A 510 -10.54 -19.09 4.13
N TRP A 511 -10.73 -19.45 5.41
CA TRP A 511 -11.96 -20.08 5.91
C TRP A 511 -13.26 -19.33 5.55
N SER A 512 -13.21 -17.99 5.52
CA SER A 512 -14.36 -17.14 5.18
C SER A 512 -14.89 -17.32 3.75
N ARG A 513 -14.15 -18.02 2.87
CA ARG A 513 -14.60 -18.33 1.49
C ARG A 513 -15.84 -19.21 1.48
N MET A 514 -16.09 -20.04 2.49
CA MET A 514 -17.31 -20.87 2.53
C MET A 514 -18.58 -20.02 2.66
N HIS A 515 -18.50 -18.80 3.23
CA HIS A 515 -19.68 -17.95 3.43
C HIS A 515 -20.34 -17.53 2.12
N ALA A 516 -21.67 -17.45 2.11
CA ALA A 516 -22.42 -17.09 0.91
C ALA A 516 -22.03 -15.71 0.35
N GLN A 517 -21.69 -14.75 1.22
CA GLN A 517 -21.06 -13.50 0.82
C GLN A 517 -19.53 -13.68 0.81
N LYS A 518 -18.93 -13.78 -0.38
CA LYS A 518 -17.48 -13.89 -0.52
C LYS A 518 -16.78 -12.53 -0.35
N SER A 519 -15.57 -12.55 0.23
CA SER A 519 -14.66 -11.41 0.13
C SER A 519 -14.03 -11.37 -1.27
N MET A 520 -13.84 -10.18 -1.83
CA MET A 520 -13.29 -10.00 -3.18
C MET A 520 -12.17 -8.98 -3.19
N ALA A 521 -11.06 -9.27 -3.87
CA ALA A 521 -10.04 -8.29 -4.20
C ALA A 521 -10.34 -7.69 -5.59
N LEU A 522 -10.16 -6.39 -5.73
CA LEU A 522 -10.25 -5.68 -7.01
C LEU A 522 -8.87 -5.18 -7.43
N PHE A 523 -8.59 -5.28 -8.72
CA PHE A 523 -7.33 -4.90 -9.33
C PHE A 523 -7.58 -3.95 -10.50
N ALA A 524 -6.91 -2.79 -10.48
CA ALA A 524 -6.89 -1.90 -11.62
C ALA A 524 -5.78 -2.37 -12.57
N ARG A 525 -6.08 -3.30 -13.47
CA ARG A 525 -5.14 -3.73 -14.50
C ARG A 525 -5.40 -3.00 -15.81
N LYS A 526 -4.34 -2.74 -16.58
CA LYS A 526 -4.46 -2.10 -17.90
C LYS A 526 -5.22 -2.94 -18.93
N GLU A 527 -5.13 -4.27 -18.80
CA GLU A 527 -5.90 -5.21 -19.62
C GLU A 527 -7.43 -5.09 -19.42
N TYR A 528 -7.86 -4.57 -18.26
CA TYR A 528 -9.28 -4.36 -17.95
C TYR A 528 -9.68 -2.88 -18.04
N GLY A 529 -8.83 -1.97 -17.60
CA GLY A 529 -9.11 -0.54 -17.46
C GLY A 529 -7.85 0.31 -17.43
N LYS A 530 -7.77 1.27 -16.50
CA LYS A 530 -6.73 2.32 -16.53
C LYS A 530 -5.38 1.97 -15.88
N GLY A 531 -5.27 0.82 -15.22
CA GLY A 531 -4.06 0.49 -14.44
C GLY A 531 -4.03 1.08 -13.02
N SER A 532 -4.96 1.98 -12.68
CA SER A 532 -5.12 2.53 -11.33
C SER A 532 -6.58 2.92 -11.05
N PHE A 533 -6.94 3.03 -9.78
CA PHE A 533 -8.18 3.66 -9.31
C PHE A 533 -7.86 5.03 -8.74
N ASP A 534 -7.98 6.08 -9.56
CA ASP A 534 -7.62 7.45 -9.18
C ASP A 534 -8.67 8.12 -8.28
N TYR A 535 -8.75 7.66 -7.04
CA TYR A 535 -9.61 8.24 -6.01
C TYR A 535 -9.09 7.98 -4.59
N PRO A 536 -9.13 8.98 -3.67
CA PRO A 536 -8.76 8.80 -2.27
C PRO A 536 -9.86 8.07 -1.49
N PHE A 537 -9.89 6.73 -1.58
CA PHE A 537 -10.93 5.90 -0.94
C PHE A 537 -10.98 6.03 0.59
N PHE A 538 -9.84 6.26 1.24
CA PHE A 538 -9.72 6.27 2.70
C PHE A 538 -9.36 7.67 3.19
N SER A 539 -10.28 8.30 3.94
CA SER A 539 -10.13 9.70 4.37
C SER A 539 -8.96 9.96 5.33
N ASP A 540 -8.43 8.92 5.96
CA ASP A 540 -7.30 8.95 6.89
C ASP A 540 -5.98 8.52 6.23
N ARG A 541 -5.96 8.39 4.91
CA ARG A 541 -4.77 8.11 4.10
C ARG A 541 -4.45 9.30 3.18
N PRO A 542 -3.17 9.58 2.91
CA PRO A 542 -2.78 10.65 2.00
C PRO A 542 -2.89 10.26 0.51
N ASN A 543 -3.02 8.96 0.21
CA ASN A 543 -3.01 8.41 -1.14
C ASN A 543 -4.16 8.95 -1.99
N GLN A 544 -3.87 9.24 -3.26
CA GLN A 544 -4.83 9.77 -4.24
C GLN A 544 -5.26 8.72 -5.27
N SER A 545 -4.58 7.58 -5.30
CA SER A 545 -4.82 6.49 -6.24
C SER A 545 -4.42 5.16 -5.61
N TYR A 546 -5.00 4.07 -6.11
CA TYR A 546 -4.76 2.70 -5.63
C TYR A 546 -4.75 1.71 -6.81
N GLU A 547 -3.84 0.73 -6.78
CA GLU A 547 -3.82 -0.34 -7.79
C GLU A 547 -4.69 -1.54 -7.40
N SER A 548 -4.92 -1.73 -6.10
CA SER A 548 -5.81 -2.79 -5.60
C SER A 548 -6.40 -2.48 -4.23
N PHE A 549 -7.54 -3.07 -3.92
CA PHE A 549 -8.16 -3.05 -2.59
C PHE A 549 -9.02 -4.30 -2.38
N ILE A 550 -9.44 -4.54 -1.13
CA ILE A 550 -10.28 -5.70 -0.75
C ILE A 550 -11.66 -5.23 -0.32
N LEU A 551 -12.71 -5.89 -0.80
CA LEU A 551 -14.07 -5.86 -0.25
C LEU A 551 -14.26 -7.07 0.66
N ARG A 552 -14.06 -6.87 1.98
CA ARG A 552 -14.07 -7.94 2.99
C ARG A 552 -15.47 -8.14 3.58
N ASN A 553 -15.92 -9.39 3.69
CA ASN A 553 -17.20 -9.78 4.30
C ASN A 553 -17.20 -9.75 5.84
N SER A 554 -16.11 -9.31 6.47
CA SER A 554 -15.86 -9.31 7.92
C SER A 554 -15.49 -10.66 8.55
N GLY A 555 -15.11 -11.68 7.77
CA GLY A 555 -14.57 -12.93 8.32
C GLY A 555 -15.56 -13.61 9.29
N ASN A 556 -15.11 -13.94 10.50
CA ASN A 556 -15.97 -14.51 11.54
C ASN A 556 -17.07 -13.57 12.02
N ASP A 557 -16.90 -12.26 11.85
CA ASP A 557 -17.85 -11.23 12.27
C ASP A 557 -18.96 -10.98 11.24
N TRP A 558 -18.98 -11.72 10.11
CA TRP A 558 -19.94 -11.57 9.02
C TRP A 558 -21.41 -11.63 9.46
N TYR A 559 -21.75 -12.59 10.33
CA TYR A 559 -23.11 -12.76 10.86
C TYR A 559 -23.33 -12.01 12.19
N SER A 560 -22.35 -11.23 12.65
CA SER A 560 -22.32 -10.62 13.99
C SER A 560 -22.44 -9.10 13.93
N THR A 561 -21.34 -8.34 13.91
CA THR A 561 -21.40 -6.87 13.98
C THR A 561 -21.03 -6.15 12.69
N MET A 562 -20.31 -6.83 11.78
CA MET A 562 -19.73 -6.28 10.54
C MET A 562 -18.64 -5.21 10.75
N PHE A 563 -18.02 -5.11 11.93
CA PHE A 563 -17.00 -4.07 12.17
C PHE A 563 -15.84 -4.42 13.11
N ARG A 564 -15.76 -5.60 13.73
CA ARG A 564 -14.69 -5.89 14.74
C ARG A 564 -13.28 -5.62 14.23
N ASP A 565 -12.96 -6.15 13.05
CA ASP A 565 -11.65 -5.93 12.44
C ASP A 565 -11.43 -4.46 12.00
N GLY A 566 -12.50 -3.75 11.63
CA GLY A 566 -12.46 -2.32 11.39
C GLY A 566 -12.18 -1.51 12.66
N LEU A 567 -12.80 -1.90 13.78
CA LEU A 567 -12.59 -1.28 15.09
C LEU A 567 -11.14 -1.41 15.56
N SER A 568 -10.52 -2.58 15.40
CA SER A 568 -9.11 -2.78 15.72
C SER A 568 -8.20 -1.84 14.90
N SER A 569 -8.48 -1.68 13.60
CA SER A 569 -7.76 -0.74 12.74
C SER A 569 -7.96 0.72 13.18
N GLU A 570 -9.18 1.12 13.56
CA GLU A 570 -9.46 2.46 14.07
C GLU A 570 -8.75 2.75 15.41
N ILE A 571 -8.54 1.73 16.25
CA ILE A 571 -7.76 1.85 17.49
C ILE A 571 -6.26 1.95 17.16
N ALA A 572 -5.77 1.10 16.26
CA ALA A 572 -4.37 1.07 15.84
C ALA A 572 -3.91 2.36 15.17
N ARG A 573 -4.82 3.21 14.66
CA ARG A 573 -4.49 4.54 14.09
C ARG A 573 -3.70 5.40 15.07
N ASP A 574 -3.95 5.25 16.38
CA ASP A 574 -3.32 6.04 17.43
C ASP A 574 -2.10 5.30 18.07
N MET A 575 -1.59 4.25 17.42
CA MET A 575 -0.50 3.38 17.89
C MET A 575 0.62 3.27 16.85
N ASN A 576 1.82 2.88 17.26
CA ASN A 576 2.99 2.74 16.39
C ASN A 576 3.01 1.38 15.67
N MET A 577 2.01 1.07 14.85
CA MET A 577 1.99 -0.18 14.09
C MET A 577 1.39 0.01 12.70
N GLU A 578 1.65 -0.95 11.82
CA GLU A 578 0.98 -1.01 10.53
C GLU A 578 -0.46 -1.52 10.69
N ARG A 579 -1.37 -0.96 9.89
CA ARG A 579 -2.80 -1.34 9.86
C ARG A 579 -3.36 -1.21 8.44
N LEU A 580 -4.47 -1.89 8.18
CA LEU A 580 -5.24 -1.74 6.95
C LEU A 580 -6.42 -0.80 7.15
N ALA A 581 -6.49 0.29 6.39
CA ALA A 581 -7.58 1.27 6.45
C ALA A 581 -8.96 0.62 6.22
N PHE A 582 -10.01 1.26 6.72
CA PHE A 582 -11.35 0.70 6.85
C PHE A 582 -12.40 1.68 6.32
N GLN A 583 -13.22 1.22 5.36
CA GLN A 583 -14.36 1.97 4.84
C GLN A 583 -15.51 0.99 4.53
N PRO A 584 -16.62 0.99 5.30
CA PRO A 584 -17.78 0.18 4.94
C PRO A 584 -18.40 0.69 3.63
N THR A 585 -18.76 -0.23 2.74
CA THR A 585 -19.34 0.05 1.42
C THR A 585 -20.60 -0.77 1.19
N ARG A 586 -21.57 -0.20 0.47
CA ARG A 586 -22.71 -0.95 -0.09
C ARG A 586 -22.29 -1.53 -1.44
N VAL A 587 -22.54 -2.82 -1.68
CA VAL A 587 -22.11 -3.48 -2.92
C VAL A 587 -23.30 -4.03 -3.71
N TYR A 588 -23.25 -3.88 -5.04
CA TYR A 588 -24.15 -4.51 -6.00
C TYR A 588 -23.37 -5.37 -6.98
N LEU A 589 -23.92 -6.54 -7.32
CA LEU A 589 -23.42 -7.40 -8.39
C LEU A 589 -24.49 -7.47 -9.48
N ASN A 590 -24.18 -6.99 -10.69
CA ASN A 590 -25.12 -6.94 -11.82
C ASN A 590 -26.48 -6.27 -11.48
N GLY A 591 -26.45 -5.25 -10.60
CA GLY A 591 -27.64 -4.53 -10.14
C GLY A 591 -28.36 -5.18 -8.96
N GLU A 592 -27.98 -6.39 -8.56
CA GLU A 592 -28.51 -7.05 -7.38
C GLU A 592 -27.79 -6.59 -6.12
N TYR A 593 -28.55 -6.22 -5.09
CA TYR A 593 -27.99 -5.83 -3.80
C TYR A 593 -27.25 -7.01 -3.14
N TRP A 594 -25.97 -6.78 -2.82
CA TRP A 594 -25.07 -7.79 -2.27
C TRP A 594 -24.72 -7.58 -0.79
N GLY A 595 -25.15 -6.47 -0.19
CA GLY A 595 -24.88 -6.19 1.22
C GLY A 595 -23.69 -5.27 1.46
N ILE A 596 -23.43 -5.03 2.76
CA ILE A 596 -22.21 -4.37 3.23
C ILE A 596 -21.00 -5.28 2.96
N LEU A 597 -19.97 -4.73 2.33
CA LEU A 597 -18.60 -5.24 2.36
C LEU A 597 -17.68 -4.13 2.86
N ASN A 598 -16.74 -4.49 3.71
CA ASN A 598 -15.77 -3.56 4.28
C ASN A 598 -14.61 -3.40 3.30
N MET A 599 -14.52 -2.24 2.65
CA MET A 599 -13.39 -1.90 1.81
C MET A 599 -12.15 -1.70 2.68
N ARG A 600 -11.06 -2.40 2.35
CA ARG A 600 -9.77 -2.39 3.05
C ARG A 600 -8.62 -2.24 2.06
N GLU A 601 -7.52 -1.66 2.53
CA GLU A 601 -6.23 -1.80 1.84
C GLU A 601 -5.84 -3.27 1.72
N LYS A 602 -5.14 -3.63 0.63
CA LYS A 602 -4.59 -4.98 0.42
C LYS A 602 -3.13 -5.00 0.87
N PRO A 603 -2.70 -5.88 1.78
CA PRO A 603 -1.31 -5.93 2.26
C PRO A 603 -0.36 -6.60 1.27
N ASN A 604 -0.04 -5.90 0.19
CA ASN A 604 0.89 -6.32 -0.85
C ASN A 604 1.95 -5.25 -1.12
N GLU A 605 2.81 -5.47 -2.10
CA GLU A 605 3.85 -4.55 -2.56
C GLU A 605 3.35 -3.11 -2.73
N HIS A 606 2.19 -2.91 -3.35
CA HIS A 606 1.61 -1.58 -3.53
C HIS A 606 1.28 -0.91 -2.19
N TYR A 607 0.72 -1.61 -1.21
CA TYR A 607 0.45 -1.03 0.10
C TYR A 607 1.72 -0.53 0.80
N PHE A 608 2.81 -1.30 0.74
CA PHE A 608 4.07 -0.92 1.37
C PHE A 608 4.77 0.21 0.63
N PHE A 609 4.63 0.27 -0.70
CA PHE A 609 5.06 1.42 -1.48
C PHE A 609 4.24 2.67 -1.12
N ASP A 610 2.92 2.56 -1.14
CA ASP A 610 1.97 3.66 -0.95
C ASP A 610 2.03 4.29 0.45
N ASN A 611 2.27 3.49 1.49
CA ASN A 611 2.27 3.96 2.87
C ASN A 611 3.68 4.19 3.42
N TYR A 612 4.71 3.53 2.88
CA TYR A 612 6.06 3.53 3.44
C TYR A 612 7.18 3.79 2.42
N GLY A 613 6.86 3.97 1.13
CA GLY A 613 7.83 4.23 0.06
C GLY A 613 8.72 3.04 -0.27
N VAL A 614 8.34 1.83 0.17
CA VAL A 614 9.14 0.61 -0.01
C VAL A 614 8.80 -0.01 -1.35
N LYS A 615 9.73 0.08 -2.29
CA LYS A 615 9.59 -0.56 -3.60
C LYS A 615 9.56 -2.08 -3.47
N GLU A 616 8.88 -2.74 -4.40
CA GLU A 616 8.68 -4.18 -4.43
C GLU A 616 9.99 -4.98 -4.31
N GLU A 617 11.04 -4.59 -5.06
CA GLU A 617 12.33 -5.27 -5.05
C GLU A 617 13.09 -5.16 -3.71
N ASN A 618 12.67 -4.19 -2.87
CA ASN A 618 13.20 -3.97 -1.53
C ASN A 618 12.26 -4.47 -0.44
N LEU A 619 11.15 -5.11 -0.76
CA LEU A 619 10.19 -5.59 0.24
C LEU A 619 10.50 -7.03 0.67
N LEU A 620 10.74 -7.23 1.97
CA LEU A 620 10.65 -8.55 2.60
C LEU A 620 9.31 -8.62 3.32
N LEU A 621 8.40 -9.49 2.87
CA LEU A 621 7.08 -9.67 3.46
C LEU A 621 6.87 -11.15 3.79
N LEU A 622 6.59 -11.42 5.06
CA LEU A 622 6.47 -12.76 5.61
C LEU A 622 5.17 -12.92 6.40
N GLU A 623 4.72 -14.16 6.56
CA GLU A 623 3.58 -14.53 7.40
C GLU A 623 3.83 -15.80 8.22
N ASN A 624 2.93 -16.08 9.15
CA ASN A 624 2.96 -17.29 9.98
C ASN A 624 4.33 -17.51 10.63
N ASN A 625 4.91 -18.70 10.47
CA ASN A 625 6.20 -19.09 11.04
C ASN A 625 7.40 -18.63 10.17
N GLY A 626 7.26 -17.53 9.41
CA GLY A 626 8.27 -17.01 8.50
C GLY A 626 8.13 -17.48 7.05
N SER A 627 6.91 -17.87 6.64
CA SER A 627 6.57 -18.18 5.26
C SER A 627 6.72 -16.95 4.38
N VAL A 628 7.33 -17.11 3.20
CA VAL A 628 7.64 -15.99 2.31
C VAL A 628 6.43 -15.64 1.46
N ILE A 629 6.02 -14.37 1.51
CA ILE A 629 5.09 -13.78 0.54
C ILE A 629 5.89 -13.03 -0.52
N GLN A 630 6.85 -12.21 -0.10
CA GLN A 630 7.75 -11.44 -0.98
C GLN A 630 9.17 -11.45 -0.42
N GLY A 631 10.17 -11.55 -1.30
CA GLY A 631 11.58 -11.43 -0.94
C GLY A 631 12.17 -12.70 -0.31
N SER A 632 12.66 -12.61 0.93
CA SER A 632 13.41 -13.70 1.58
C SER A 632 13.22 -13.75 3.10
N SER A 633 13.20 -14.96 3.67
CA SER A 633 13.11 -15.19 5.12
C SER A 633 14.46 -15.24 5.84
N GLN A 634 15.60 -15.10 5.13
CA GLN A 634 16.92 -15.27 5.72
C GLN A 634 17.20 -14.32 6.90
N GLU A 635 16.84 -13.04 6.79
CA GLU A 635 17.05 -12.09 7.88
C GLU A 635 16.14 -12.35 9.09
N TYR A 636 14.91 -12.77 8.84
CA TYR A 636 13.99 -13.16 9.90
C TYR A 636 14.50 -14.40 10.64
N ASN A 637 14.99 -15.40 9.91
CA ASN A 637 15.59 -16.59 10.49
C ASN A 637 16.83 -16.27 11.34
N LYS A 638 17.65 -15.28 10.94
CA LYS A 638 18.74 -14.76 11.80
C LYS A 638 18.19 -14.17 13.09
N LEU A 639 17.19 -13.29 13.02
CA LEU A 639 16.54 -12.71 14.20
C LEU A 639 15.96 -13.79 15.14
N ARG A 640 15.23 -14.75 14.58
CA ARG A 640 14.66 -15.89 15.31
C ARG A 640 15.73 -16.72 16.02
N ASN A 641 16.84 -17.01 15.34
CA ASN A 641 17.96 -17.76 15.91
C ASN A 641 18.62 -17.01 17.07
N ILE A 642 18.77 -15.69 16.95
CA ILE A 642 19.29 -14.83 18.03
C ILE A 642 18.35 -14.89 19.23
N ILE A 643 17.06 -14.64 19.04
CA ILE A 643 16.08 -14.65 20.14
C ILE A 643 15.97 -16.03 20.81
N SER A 644 16.04 -17.11 20.03
CA SER A 644 15.98 -18.48 20.55
C SER A 644 17.23 -18.84 21.37
N GLY A 645 18.42 -18.57 20.82
CA GLY A 645 19.69 -19.05 21.37
C GLY A 645 20.41 -18.10 22.34
N ALA A 646 20.11 -16.80 22.32
CA ALA A 646 20.79 -15.81 23.15
C ALA A 646 20.25 -15.74 24.59
N LEU A 647 21.11 -15.30 25.51
CA LEU A 647 20.77 -14.86 26.86
C LEU A 647 20.37 -13.39 26.79
N LEU A 648 19.08 -13.11 26.56
CA LEU A 648 18.58 -11.75 26.36
C LEU A 648 18.58 -10.89 27.63
N GLU A 649 18.90 -11.45 28.81
CA GLU A 649 19.27 -10.64 29.99
C GLU A 649 20.51 -9.77 29.74
N LYS A 650 21.35 -10.15 28.77
CA LYS A 650 22.55 -9.39 28.40
C LYS A 650 22.18 -8.24 27.48
N GLU A 651 22.53 -7.03 27.90
CA GLU A 651 22.31 -5.78 27.17
C GLU A 651 22.82 -5.83 25.73
N SER A 652 24.01 -6.40 25.47
CA SER A 652 24.56 -6.52 24.12
C SER A 652 23.75 -7.41 23.19
N GLU A 653 23.13 -8.47 23.70
CA GLU A 653 22.29 -9.36 22.90
C GLU A 653 20.92 -8.73 22.64
N TYR A 654 20.36 -8.05 23.64
CA TYR A 654 19.13 -7.29 23.46
C TYR A 654 19.30 -6.14 22.47
N ALA A 655 20.39 -5.37 22.56
CA ALA A 655 20.71 -4.31 21.60
C ALA A 655 20.82 -4.83 20.15
N ARG A 656 21.35 -6.05 19.96
CA ARG A 656 21.37 -6.72 18.65
C ARG A 656 19.98 -7.10 18.15
N VAL A 657 19.04 -7.42 19.04
CA VAL A 657 17.64 -7.61 18.65
C VAL A 657 17.01 -6.27 18.27
N CYS A 658 17.24 -5.21 19.05
CA CYS A 658 16.73 -3.86 18.77
C CYS A 658 17.22 -3.30 17.42
N SER A 659 18.40 -3.70 16.95
CA SER A 659 18.88 -3.29 15.62
C SER A 659 18.18 -4.01 14.47
N MET A 660 17.49 -5.13 14.74
CA MET A 660 16.80 -5.95 13.74
C MET A 660 15.28 -5.88 13.82
N LEU A 661 14.71 -5.62 14.99
CA LEU A 661 13.27 -5.59 15.28
C LEU A 661 12.88 -4.21 15.81
N ASP A 662 11.84 -3.61 15.25
CA ASP A 662 11.28 -2.38 15.78
C ASP A 662 10.49 -2.69 17.07
N ILE A 663 11.16 -2.54 18.21
CA ILE A 663 10.63 -2.92 19.53
C ILE A 663 9.36 -2.16 19.87
N GLU A 664 9.26 -0.87 19.51
CA GLU A 664 8.08 -0.06 19.80
C GLU A 664 6.86 -0.56 19.03
N CYS A 665 7.05 -0.88 17.74
CA CYS A 665 6.00 -1.47 16.92
C CYS A 665 5.59 -2.87 17.42
N PHE A 666 6.57 -3.70 17.76
CA PHE A 666 6.30 -5.01 18.32
C PHE A 666 5.52 -4.93 19.63
N ILE A 667 5.89 -4.02 20.54
CA ILE A 667 5.19 -3.81 21.81
C ILE A 667 3.74 -3.36 21.57
N ASP A 668 3.51 -2.37 20.71
CA ASP A 668 2.17 -1.87 20.43
C ASP A 668 1.28 -2.96 19.81
N TYR A 669 1.83 -3.73 18.85
CA TYR A 669 1.14 -4.87 18.23
C TYR A 669 0.71 -5.91 19.27
N GLN A 670 1.64 -6.34 20.13
CA GLN A 670 1.36 -7.31 21.19
C GLN A 670 0.30 -6.78 22.18
N ILE A 671 0.42 -5.51 22.59
CA ILE A 671 -0.55 -4.87 23.51
C ILE A 671 -1.95 -4.87 22.91
N LEU A 672 -2.11 -4.52 21.63
CA LEU A 672 -3.43 -4.46 21.02
C LEU A 672 -4.05 -5.85 20.89
N GLU A 673 -3.31 -6.84 20.38
CA GLU A 673 -3.79 -8.23 20.25
C GLU A 673 -4.20 -8.83 21.60
N ILE A 674 -3.39 -8.61 22.65
CA ILE A 674 -3.70 -9.02 24.02
C ILE A 674 -4.93 -8.27 24.54
N PHE A 675 -5.02 -6.96 24.32
CA PHE A 675 -6.15 -6.16 24.81
C PHE A 675 -7.47 -6.59 24.19
N ILE A 676 -7.51 -6.81 22.87
CA ILE A 676 -8.75 -7.18 22.15
C ILE A 676 -9.14 -8.66 22.34
N ASP A 677 -8.28 -9.46 22.99
CA ASP A 677 -8.46 -10.89 23.18
C ASP A 677 -8.60 -11.66 21.85
N ASN A 678 -7.71 -11.41 20.88
CA ASN A 678 -7.72 -12.13 19.61
C ASN A 678 -7.32 -13.59 19.81
N ARG A 679 -8.26 -14.51 19.60
CA ARG A 679 -8.07 -15.95 19.84
C ARG A 679 -7.66 -16.76 18.62
N ASP A 680 -7.50 -16.11 17.47
CA ASP A 680 -6.92 -16.70 16.26
C ASP A 680 -5.44 -16.27 16.07
N TRP A 681 -4.88 -15.62 17.07
CA TRP A 681 -3.48 -15.20 17.21
C TRP A 681 -2.88 -15.93 18.44
N PRO A 682 -1.56 -16.12 18.62
CA PRO A 682 -0.41 -15.64 17.83
C PRO A 682 0.12 -16.56 16.72
N GLY A 683 -0.37 -17.79 16.62
CA GLY A 683 0.07 -18.77 15.64
C GLY A 683 -0.56 -18.61 14.25
N ASN A 684 -1.54 -17.72 14.12
CA ASN A 684 -2.20 -17.33 12.89
C ASN A 684 -2.46 -15.81 12.93
N ASN A 685 -2.94 -15.22 11.83
CA ASN A 685 -3.20 -13.77 11.67
C ASN A 685 -1.98 -12.90 12.00
N ILE A 686 -0.80 -13.35 11.55
CA ILE A 686 0.49 -12.68 11.76
C ILE A 686 1.19 -12.44 10.42
N LYS A 687 1.52 -11.17 10.16
CA LYS A 687 2.28 -10.68 9.01
C LYS A 687 3.32 -9.69 9.51
N PHE A 688 4.53 -9.81 9.00
CA PHE A 688 5.63 -8.94 9.34
C PHE A 688 6.47 -8.64 8.11
N TRP A 689 7.02 -7.45 8.08
CA TRP A 689 7.71 -6.93 6.92
C TRP A 689 8.96 -6.16 7.31
N LYS A 690 9.86 -6.01 6.34
CA LYS A 690 11.07 -5.22 6.46
C LYS A 690 11.47 -4.69 5.07
N ALA A 691 11.93 -3.44 5.01
CA ALA A 691 12.66 -2.94 3.85
C ALA A 691 14.08 -3.54 3.80
N ALA A 692 14.50 -4.05 2.65
CA ALA A 692 15.79 -4.67 2.43
C ALA A 692 16.95 -3.69 2.67
N GLY A 693 18.09 -4.21 3.14
CA GLY A 693 19.28 -3.45 3.48
C GLY A 693 19.52 -3.26 4.98
N ASP A 694 20.67 -2.67 5.31
CA ASP A 694 21.23 -2.65 6.67
C ASP A 694 20.47 -1.73 7.65
N ALA A 695 19.67 -0.78 7.14
CA ALA A 695 18.95 0.19 7.97
C ALA A 695 17.51 -0.21 8.33
N GLY A 696 16.93 -1.22 7.67
CA GLY A 696 15.55 -1.66 7.92
C GLY A 696 15.42 -2.51 9.19
N ARG A 697 14.29 -2.42 9.89
CA ARG A 697 13.91 -3.31 11.01
C ARG A 697 12.61 -4.04 10.68
N TRP A 698 12.46 -5.25 11.22
CA TRP A 698 11.21 -5.99 11.17
C TRP A 698 10.11 -5.23 11.91
N ARG A 699 8.95 -5.12 11.27
CA ARG A 699 7.74 -4.48 11.82
C ARG A 699 6.52 -5.38 11.58
N TYR A 700 5.48 -5.19 12.37
CA TYR A 700 4.31 -6.06 12.41
C TYR A 700 3.06 -5.33 11.90
N LEU A 701 2.31 -6.02 11.05
CA LEU A 701 1.06 -5.54 10.49
C LEU A 701 -0.12 -6.17 11.22
N LEU A 702 -1.01 -5.33 11.75
CA LEU A 702 -2.30 -5.76 12.26
C LEU A 702 -3.27 -6.07 11.11
N PHE A 703 -3.80 -7.29 11.08
CA PHE A 703 -4.87 -7.69 10.17
C PHE A 703 -5.64 -8.89 10.75
N ASP A 704 -6.87 -9.07 10.29
CA ASP A 704 -7.70 -10.25 10.62
C ASP A 704 -7.91 -10.44 12.14
N SER A 705 -8.48 -9.39 12.75
CA SER A 705 -8.71 -9.30 14.19
C SER A 705 -10.19 -9.48 14.58
N ASP A 706 -11.00 -10.07 13.70
CA ASP A 706 -12.44 -10.27 13.96
C ASP A 706 -12.74 -11.32 15.05
N PHE A 707 -11.78 -12.21 15.36
CA PHE A 707 -11.84 -13.14 16.49
C PHE A 707 -11.47 -12.46 17.83
N GLY A 708 -11.75 -11.16 17.96
CA GLY A 708 -11.60 -10.38 19.19
C GLY A 708 -12.93 -9.96 19.81
N TYR A 709 -12.83 -9.21 20.91
CA TYR A 709 -13.94 -8.54 21.60
C TYR A 709 -15.08 -9.50 22.03
N ASN A 710 -14.72 -10.72 22.47
CA ASN A 710 -15.66 -11.70 23.01
C ASN A 710 -16.71 -12.24 22.00
N ILE A 711 -16.34 -12.41 20.73
CA ILE A 711 -17.27 -12.90 19.68
C ILE A 711 -17.83 -14.32 19.96
N TYR A 712 -17.07 -15.20 20.60
CA TYR A 712 -17.47 -16.58 20.95
C TYR A 712 -17.46 -16.87 22.46
N GLY A 713 -17.63 -15.86 23.31
CA GLY A 713 -17.55 -16.05 24.77
C GLY A 713 -16.11 -16.10 25.32
N ALA A 714 -15.11 -15.87 24.47
CA ALA A 714 -13.72 -15.75 24.91
C ALA A 714 -13.50 -14.43 25.66
N ASN A 715 -13.21 -14.54 26.95
CA ASN A 715 -12.73 -13.44 27.78
C ASN A 715 -11.85 -13.99 28.89
N GLY A 716 -10.55 -14.06 28.63
CA GLY A 716 -9.58 -14.62 29.59
C GLY A 716 -8.28 -13.84 29.64
N ASN A 717 -7.31 -14.36 30.42
CA ASN A 717 -5.98 -13.80 30.52
C ASN A 717 -5.18 -14.02 29.23
N THR A 718 -5.30 -13.06 28.32
CA THR A 718 -4.65 -13.13 27.01
C THR A 718 -3.15 -12.86 27.10
N LEU A 719 -2.66 -12.21 28.16
CA LEU A 719 -1.21 -12.05 28.40
C LEU A 719 -0.57 -13.40 28.73
N GLU A 720 -1.19 -14.19 29.60
CA GLU A 720 -0.76 -15.56 29.90
C GLU A 720 -0.81 -16.42 28.63
N PHE A 721 -1.91 -16.34 27.87
CA PHE A 721 -2.03 -17.04 26.60
C PHE A 721 -0.95 -16.63 25.59
N ALA A 722 -0.66 -15.34 25.41
CA ALA A 722 0.38 -14.82 24.52
C ALA A 722 1.81 -15.18 24.95
N THR A 723 1.97 -15.72 26.16
CA THR A 723 3.27 -16.07 26.75
C THR A 723 3.34 -17.53 27.20
N GLU A 724 2.38 -18.36 26.82
CA GLU A 724 2.38 -19.79 27.13
C GLU A 724 3.42 -20.52 26.24
N PRO A 725 4.48 -21.13 26.81
CA PRO A 725 5.49 -21.85 26.04
C PRO A 725 4.97 -23.10 25.34
N TYR A 726 3.90 -23.72 25.86
CA TYR A 726 3.33 -24.97 25.35
C TYR A 726 1.82 -24.84 25.16
N GLY A 727 1.39 -23.80 24.44
CA GLY A 727 0.00 -23.52 24.16
C GLY A 727 -0.66 -24.62 23.31
N PRO A 728 -1.98 -24.57 23.10
CA PRO A 728 -2.65 -25.49 22.19
C PRO A 728 -2.03 -25.43 20.79
N SER A 729 -1.95 -26.58 20.11
CA SER A 729 -1.32 -26.69 18.77
C SER A 729 -1.85 -25.68 17.76
N TRP A 730 -3.14 -25.35 17.85
CA TRP A 730 -3.77 -24.25 17.13
C TRP A 730 -4.54 -23.36 18.13
N PRO A 731 -4.46 -22.02 18.02
CA PRO A 731 -3.54 -21.21 17.21
C PRO A 731 -2.34 -20.75 18.05
N ASN A 732 -1.83 -21.55 19.00
CA ASN A 732 -0.77 -21.11 19.92
C ASN A 732 0.40 -22.12 20.03
N PRO A 733 1.05 -22.47 18.90
CA PRO A 733 2.22 -23.34 18.90
C PRO A 733 3.44 -22.66 19.54
N PRO A 734 4.43 -23.40 20.09
CA PRO A 734 5.56 -22.84 20.85
C PRO A 734 6.38 -21.75 20.14
N TRP A 735 6.43 -21.76 18.81
CA TRP A 735 7.15 -20.77 18.01
C TRP A 735 6.49 -19.39 18.04
N SER A 736 5.16 -19.34 18.17
CA SER A 736 4.35 -18.12 18.02
C SER A 736 4.50 -17.17 19.22
N THR A 737 4.67 -17.70 20.42
CA THR A 737 4.89 -16.93 21.65
C THR A 737 6.37 -16.67 21.96
N LEU A 738 7.29 -17.26 21.17
CA LEU A 738 8.72 -17.28 21.47
C LEU A 738 9.30 -15.88 21.67
N PHE A 739 8.98 -14.94 20.77
CA PHE A 739 9.55 -13.59 20.81
C PHE A 739 9.14 -12.85 22.08
N LEU A 740 7.84 -12.77 22.36
CA LEU A 740 7.34 -12.07 23.56
C LEU A 740 7.91 -12.69 24.84
N ARG A 741 7.86 -14.02 24.99
CA ARG A 741 8.39 -14.73 26.17
C ARG A 741 9.88 -14.44 26.40
N LYS A 742 10.68 -14.51 25.34
CA LYS A 742 12.13 -14.32 25.42
C LYS A 742 12.49 -12.86 25.70
N LEU A 743 11.78 -11.91 25.10
CA LEU A 743 12.02 -10.49 25.31
C LEU A 743 11.61 -10.02 26.71
N LEU A 744 10.52 -10.56 27.28
CA LEU A 744 10.08 -10.24 28.64
C LEU A 744 11.07 -10.65 29.75
N VAL A 745 12.06 -11.50 29.44
CA VAL A 745 13.16 -11.83 30.36
C VAL A 745 14.14 -10.65 30.51
N ASN A 746 14.26 -9.78 29.50
CA ASN A 746 15.06 -8.57 29.57
C ASN A 746 14.32 -7.48 30.35
N ASN A 747 14.97 -6.86 31.35
CA ASN A 747 14.33 -5.86 32.21
C ASN A 747 13.95 -4.58 31.47
N ASP A 748 14.72 -4.14 30.48
CA ASP A 748 14.42 -2.92 29.72
C ASP A 748 13.20 -3.12 28.85
N PHE A 749 13.16 -4.23 28.10
CA PHE A 749 11.97 -4.61 27.32
C PHE A 749 10.74 -4.77 28.23
N LYS A 750 10.87 -5.52 29.33
CA LYS A 750 9.77 -5.74 30.28
C LYS A 750 9.23 -4.43 30.82
N ASN A 751 10.11 -3.52 31.26
CA ASN A 751 9.71 -2.22 31.77
C ASN A 751 9.05 -1.37 30.68
N GLN A 752 9.60 -1.38 29.45
CA GLN A 752 9.02 -0.66 28.31
C GLN A 752 7.63 -1.21 27.95
N PHE A 753 7.47 -2.54 27.88
CA PHE A 753 6.21 -3.20 27.59
C PHE A 753 5.15 -2.86 28.63
N ILE A 754 5.44 -2.98 29.92
CA ILE A 754 4.48 -2.72 31.00
C ILE A 754 4.15 -1.22 31.09
N THR A 755 5.14 -0.36 30.89
CA THR A 755 4.95 1.11 30.87
C THR A 755 4.05 1.50 29.71
N ARG A 756 4.34 1.01 28.51
CA ARG A 756 3.54 1.29 27.31
C ARG A 756 2.13 0.74 27.44
N PHE A 757 1.96 -0.46 27.99
CA PHE A 757 0.63 -1.02 28.25
C PHE A 757 -0.14 -0.16 29.27
N SER A 758 0.51 0.26 30.35
CA SER A 758 -0.09 1.18 31.34
C SER A 758 -0.48 2.53 30.71
N ASP A 759 0.36 3.07 29.83
CA ASP A 759 0.07 4.31 29.09
C ASP A 759 -1.16 4.15 28.19
N CYS A 760 -1.27 3.07 27.42
CA CYS A 760 -2.46 2.77 26.61
C CYS A 760 -3.72 2.62 27.48
N LEU A 761 -3.62 1.95 28.63
CA LEU A 761 -4.69 1.83 29.63
C LEU A 761 -5.05 3.15 30.33
N ASN A 762 -4.23 4.19 30.20
CA ASN A 762 -4.49 5.55 30.70
C ASN A 762 -4.90 6.53 29.58
N SER A 763 -4.89 6.10 28.31
CA SER A 763 -5.13 6.98 27.15
C SER A 763 -5.96 6.30 26.05
N THR A 764 -5.33 5.58 25.11
CA THR A 764 -5.98 4.98 23.94
C THR A 764 -7.14 4.04 24.31
N PHE A 765 -7.01 3.29 25.40
CA PHE A 765 -7.99 2.28 25.81
C PHE A 765 -9.04 2.78 26.82
N LEU A 766 -9.12 4.10 27.09
CA LEU A 766 -10.18 4.65 27.93
C LEU A 766 -11.57 4.24 27.39
N VAL A 767 -12.48 3.90 28.30
CA VAL A 767 -13.81 3.36 27.95
C VAL A 767 -14.59 4.33 27.07
N GLU A 768 -14.53 5.64 27.37
CA GLU A 768 -15.10 6.69 26.52
C GLU A 768 -14.53 6.68 25.10
N ASN A 769 -13.21 6.68 24.95
CA ASN A 769 -12.54 6.68 23.64
C ASN A 769 -12.91 5.45 22.79
N LEU A 770 -12.91 4.26 23.40
CA LEU A 770 -13.25 3.02 22.71
C LEU A 770 -14.74 2.94 22.37
N THR A 771 -15.62 3.36 23.28
CA THR A 771 -17.06 3.37 23.04
C THR A 771 -17.45 4.39 21.97
N ASP A 772 -16.78 5.56 21.93
CA ASP A 772 -16.97 6.57 20.90
C ASP A 772 -16.57 6.05 19.51
N LYS A 773 -15.48 5.27 19.40
CA LYS A 773 -15.11 4.59 18.14
C LYS A 773 -16.18 3.58 17.71
N VAL A 774 -16.68 2.74 18.64
CA VAL A 774 -17.80 1.80 18.36
C VAL A 774 -19.04 2.56 17.89
N ASP A 775 -19.43 3.61 18.61
CA ASP A 775 -20.63 4.38 18.30
C ASP A 775 -20.51 5.16 16.98
N SER A 776 -19.30 5.59 16.61
CA SER A 776 -19.02 6.17 15.30
C SER A 776 -19.28 5.17 14.18
N ILE A 777 -18.72 3.96 14.27
CA ILE A 777 -18.89 2.93 13.24
C ILE A 777 -20.35 2.47 13.16
N VAL A 778 -20.98 2.19 14.31
CA VAL A 778 -22.40 1.81 14.38
C VAL A 778 -23.29 2.87 13.74
N ARG A 779 -23.03 4.16 14.00
CA ARG A 779 -23.78 5.26 13.38
C ARG A 779 -23.65 5.26 11.85
N ILE A 780 -22.46 4.99 11.33
CA ILE A 780 -22.17 4.93 9.88
C ILE A 780 -22.94 3.78 9.22
N ILE A 781 -22.92 2.58 9.79
CA ILE A 781 -23.51 1.38 9.16
C ILE A 781 -25.00 1.18 9.46
N SER A 782 -25.52 1.76 10.55
CA SER A 782 -26.88 1.47 11.08
C SER A 782 -28.01 1.55 10.06
N ARG A 783 -27.94 2.47 9.09
CA ARG A 783 -28.96 2.62 8.04
C ARG A 783 -28.92 1.49 7.01
N GLU A 784 -27.78 0.86 6.83
CA GLU A 784 -27.56 -0.23 5.87
C GLU A 784 -27.82 -1.62 6.49
N ILE A 785 -27.60 -1.76 7.81
CA ILE A 785 -27.73 -3.02 8.52
C ILE A 785 -29.05 -3.75 8.23
N PRO A 786 -30.25 -3.13 8.27
CA PRO A 786 -31.49 -3.84 7.96
C PRO A 786 -31.50 -4.49 6.56
N SER A 787 -30.97 -3.82 5.54
CA SER A 787 -30.87 -4.35 4.18
C SER A 787 -29.86 -5.50 4.11
N HIS A 788 -28.69 -5.34 4.73
CA HIS A 788 -27.66 -6.40 4.78
C HIS A 788 -28.18 -7.66 5.49
N LEU A 789 -28.75 -7.52 6.69
CA LEU A 789 -29.29 -8.64 7.46
C LEU A 789 -30.46 -9.31 6.71
N GLY A 790 -31.32 -8.53 6.05
CA GLY A 790 -32.41 -9.05 5.23
C GLY A 790 -31.92 -9.90 4.04
N ARG A 791 -30.83 -9.50 3.38
CA ARG A 791 -30.24 -10.23 2.24
C ARG A 791 -29.63 -11.57 2.65
N TRP A 792 -29.07 -11.63 3.86
CA TRP A 792 -28.34 -12.80 4.39
C TRP A 792 -29.11 -13.56 5.48
N TYR A 793 -30.39 -13.23 5.67
CA TYR A 793 -31.30 -13.88 6.62
C TYR A 793 -30.83 -13.88 8.08
N PHE A 794 -30.21 -12.78 8.52
CA PHE A 794 -29.78 -12.57 9.89
C PHE A 794 -30.78 -11.71 10.70
N ASP A 795 -30.71 -11.80 12.03
CA ASP A 795 -31.64 -11.14 12.95
C ASP A 795 -31.09 -9.81 13.50
N TYR A 796 -31.93 -8.78 13.48
CA TYR A 796 -31.57 -7.42 13.92
C TYR A 796 -31.41 -7.31 15.44
N GLU A 797 -32.19 -8.05 16.23
CA GLU A 797 -32.03 -8.06 17.69
C GLU A 797 -30.71 -8.72 18.09
N ASN A 798 -30.32 -9.80 17.40
CA ASN A 798 -29.03 -10.44 17.57
C ASN A 798 -27.87 -9.49 17.23
N TRP A 799 -27.96 -8.74 16.12
CA TRP A 799 -26.97 -7.71 15.79
C TRP A 799 -26.81 -6.68 16.92
N LYS A 800 -27.91 -6.14 17.46
CA LYS A 800 -27.86 -5.20 18.60
C LYS A 800 -27.26 -5.82 19.86
N MET A 801 -27.55 -7.10 20.11
CA MET A 801 -26.95 -7.84 21.22
C MET A 801 -25.44 -7.98 21.04
N ASN A 802 -24.97 -8.31 19.82
CA ASN A 802 -23.54 -8.42 19.51
C ASN A 802 -22.81 -7.07 19.64
N VAL A 803 -23.43 -5.95 19.22
CA VAL A 803 -22.91 -4.60 19.48
C VAL A 803 -22.78 -4.34 21.00
N SER A 804 -23.80 -4.75 21.77
CA SER A 804 -23.78 -4.62 23.23
C SER A 804 -22.70 -5.50 23.88
N THR A 805 -22.41 -6.68 23.32
CA THR A 805 -21.31 -7.56 23.74
C THR A 805 -19.95 -6.86 23.59
N VAL A 806 -19.70 -6.21 22.45
CA VAL A 806 -18.44 -5.45 22.22
C VAL A 806 -18.29 -4.33 23.26
N LYS A 807 -19.36 -3.55 23.49
CA LYS A 807 -19.33 -2.47 24.50
C LYS A 807 -19.13 -3.00 25.92
N SER A 808 -19.76 -4.12 26.26
CA SER A 808 -19.62 -4.75 27.58
C SER A 808 -18.21 -5.26 27.81
N PHE A 809 -17.59 -5.86 26.78
CA PHE A 809 -16.19 -6.25 26.80
C PHE A 809 -15.29 -5.04 27.10
N ILE A 810 -15.43 -3.95 26.33
CA ILE A 810 -14.65 -2.71 26.50
C ILE A 810 -14.75 -2.15 27.92
N TYR A 811 -15.95 -2.16 28.52
CA TYR A 811 -16.18 -1.58 29.84
C TYR A 811 -15.37 -2.27 30.95
N GLY A 812 -15.25 -3.61 30.91
CA GLY A 812 -14.50 -4.38 31.90
C GLY A 812 -13.01 -4.51 31.59
N ARG A 813 -12.64 -4.55 30.29
CA ARG A 813 -11.32 -5.02 29.85
C ARG A 813 -10.13 -4.26 30.43
N ARG A 814 -10.26 -2.95 30.69
CA ARG A 814 -9.19 -2.15 31.32
C ARG A 814 -8.83 -2.63 32.72
N ALA A 815 -9.85 -2.97 33.53
CA ALA A 815 -9.63 -3.46 34.88
C ALA A 815 -9.01 -4.87 34.83
N ASP A 816 -9.54 -5.73 33.95
CA ASP A 816 -9.03 -7.08 33.73
C ASP A 816 -7.55 -7.05 33.31
N MET A 817 -7.13 -6.17 32.39
CA MET A 817 -5.72 -6.08 31.98
C MET A 817 -4.80 -5.64 33.12
N ARG A 818 -5.24 -4.72 33.98
CA ARG A 818 -4.45 -4.32 35.15
C ARG A 818 -4.28 -5.49 36.11
N GLU A 819 -5.35 -6.26 36.33
CA GLU A 819 -5.30 -7.46 37.15
C GLU A 819 -4.40 -8.54 36.54
N TYR A 820 -4.51 -8.82 35.24
CA TYR A 820 -3.68 -9.82 34.57
C TYR A 820 -2.21 -9.45 34.56
N ILE A 821 -1.85 -8.19 34.33
CA ILE A 821 -0.46 -7.72 34.44
C ILE A 821 0.04 -7.90 35.88
N ARG A 822 -0.76 -7.51 36.87
CA ARG A 822 -0.43 -7.67 38.30
C ARG A 822 -0.15 -9.13 38.64
N GLU A 823 -1.04 -10.04 38.25
CA GLU A 823 -0.93 -11.47 38.55
C GLU A 823 0.24 -12.12 37.83
N TYR A 824 0.40 -11.83 36.54
CA TYR A 824 1.45 -12.42 35.72
C TYR A 824 2.86 -12.05 36.21
N PHE A 825 3.09 -10.78 36.55
CA PHE A 825 4.39 -10.32 37.03
C PHE A 825 4.57 -10.40 38.56
N GLY A 826 3.52 -10.78 39.30
CA GLY A 826 3.54 -10.84 40.77
C GLY A 826 3.71 -9.47 41.43
N PHE A 827 3.13 -8.42 40.84
CA PHE A 827 3.22 -7.05 41.34
C PHE A 827 2.18 -6.75 42.42
N ASP A 828 2.45 -5.70 43.19
CA ASP A 828 1.46 -5.05 44.02
C ASP A 828 0.44 -4.26 43.18
N TYR A 829 -0.63 -3.80 43.83
CA TYR A 829 -1.61 -2.93 43.18
C TYR A 829 -0.98 -1.62 42.71
N ASP A 830 -1.35 -1.21 41.50
CA ASP A 830 -0.95 0.05 40.88
C ASP A 830 -1.37 1.27 41.72
N LYS A 831 -0.62 2.36 41.55
CA LYS A 831 -0.81 3.61 42.27
C LYS A 831 -1.25 4.72 41.34
N LEU A 832 -2.05 5.63 41.88
CA LEU A 832 -2.53 6.79 41.14
C LEU A 832 -1.42 7.85 41.05
N LEU A 833 -1.10 8.24 39.82
CA LEU A 833 -0.30 9.42 39.49
C LEU A 833 -1.24 10.55 39.06
N THR A 834 -1.18 11.67 39.76
CA THR A 834 -1.84 12.92 39.37
C THR A 834 -0.79 13.93 38.92
N ILE A 835 -0.88 14.39 37.67
CA ILE A 835 0.04 15.37 37.08
C ILE A 835 -0.70 16.69 36.84
N SER A 836 -0.11 17.81 37.27
CA SER A 836 -0.69 19.15 37.11
C SER A 836 0.32 20.15 36.55
N LEU A 837 -0.19 21.27 36.02
CA LEU A 837 0.60 22.45 35.69
C LEU A 837 0.37 23.53 36.76
N SER A 838 1.43 24.25 37.12
CA SER A 838 1.32 25.42 38.01
C SER A 838 0.45 26.54 37.43
N GLU A 839 0.50 26.72 36.12
CA GLU A 839 -0.29 27.68 35.36
C GLU A 839 -0.83 27.03 34.08
N LYS A 840 -2.09 27.29 33.74
CA LYS A 840 -2.72 26.77 32.52
C LYS A 840 -1.97 27.31 31.29
N ASN A 841 -1.81 26.47 30.27
CA ASN A 841 -1.13 26.82 29.01
C ASN A 841 0.36 27.21 29.14
N SER A 842 0.97 27.06 30.32
CA SER A 842 2.41 27.34 30.51
C SER A 842 3.33 26.24 29.93
N GLY A 843 2.78 25.05 29.69
CA GLY A 843 3.48 23.94 29.07
C GLY A 843 2.62 22.69 28.98
N LYS A 844 3.27 21.58 28.65
CA LYS A 844 2.78 20.21 28.67
C LYS A 844 3.75 19.37 29.49
N ILE A 845 3.33 18.17 29.83
CA ILE A 845 4.12 17.17 30.54
C ILE A 845 3.97 15.87 29.77
N ARG A 846 5.07 15.32 29.29
CA ARG A 846 5.13 13.94 28.78
C ARG A 846 5.23 13.01 29.97
N VAL A 847 4.34 12.03 30.05
CA VAL A 847 4.36 10.94 31.02
C VAL A 847 4.68 9.68 30.23
N ASN A 848 5.88 9.14 30.42
CA ASN A 848 6.41 8.03 29.64
C ASN A 848 6.27 8.30 28.12
N THR A 849 5.38 7.57 27.44
CA THR A 849 5.13 7.70 25.99
C THR A 849 3.94 8.58 25.64
N ILE A 850 3.18 9.09 26.62
CA ILE A 850 1.95 9.87 26.39
C ILE A 850 2.12 11.34 26.78
N ILE A 851 1.43 12.23 26.07
CA ILE A 851 1.29 13.65 26.43
C ILE A 851 -0.19 13.90 26.70
N PRO A 852 -0.61 13.99 27.99
CA PRO A 852 -2.01 14.24 28.32
C PRO A 852 -2.53 15.54 27.72
N GLU A 853 -3.74 15.51 27.17
CA GLU A 853 -4.36 16.71 26.59
C GLU A 853 -4.96 17.64 27.65
N ARG A 854 -5.21 17.13 28.86
CA ARG A 854 -5.87 17.85 29.94
C ARG A 854 -5.13 17.65 31.26
N TYR A 855 -5.04 18.74 32.02
CA TYR A 855 -4.49 18.76 33.37
C TYR A 855 -5.56 19.22 34.38
N PRO A 856 -5.65 18.61 35.59
CA PRO A 856 -4.80 17.52 36.05
C PRO A 856 -5.05 16.21 35.28
N PHE A 857 -3.97 15.54 34.89
CA PHE A 857 -4.00 14.19 34.34
C PHE A 857 -4.00 13.19 35.50
N GLN A 858 -4.73 12.10 35.34
CA GLN A 858 -4.78 11.00 36.31
C GLN A 858 -4.56 9.68 35.58
N GLY A 859 -3.54 8.92 36.01
CA GLY A 859 -3.21 7.62 35.46
C GLY A 859 -2.69 6.67 36.52
N TYR A 860 -2.86 5.36 36.31
CA TYR A 860 -2.41 4.34 37.25
C TYR A 860 -1.20 3.58 36.70
N TYR A 861 -0.19 3.39 37.54
CA TYR A 861 1.09 2.76 37.21
C TYR A 861 1.56 1.81 38.32
N PHE A 862 2.22 0.71 37.95
CA PHE A 862 2.76 -0.28 38.89
C PHE A 862 4.00 0.25 39.61
N SER A 863 4.17 -0.11 40.88
CA SER A 863 5.24 0.43 41.73
C SER A 863 6.63 -0.09 41.38
N GLU A 864 6.67 -1.28 40.78
CA GLU A 864 7.83 -2.06 40.39
C GLU A 864 8.45 -1.55 39.08
N VAL A 865 7.69 -0.78 38.30
CA VAL A 865 8.12 -0.24 37.01
C VAL A 865 8.29 1.28 37.15
N PRO A 866 9.48 1.84 36.85
CA PRO A 866 9.70 3.28 36.94
C PRO A 866 8.82 4.08 35.98
N VAL A 867 8.33 5.23 36.42
CA VAL A 867 7.62 6.21 35.59
C VAL A 867 8.57 7.36 35.31
N ALA A 868 8.70 7.72 34.03
CA ALA A 868 9.42 8.91 33.59
C ALA A 868 8.43 10.05 33.28
N ILE A 869 8.73 11.27 33.71
CA ILE A 869 8.02 12.46 33.27
C ILE A 869 8.98 13.53 32.77
N GLU A 870 8.56 14.28 31.76
CA GLU A 870 9.32 15.36 31.15
C GLU A 870 8.46 16.61 31.01
N ALA A 871 8.99 17.74 31.44
CA ALA A 871 8.35 19.04 31.27
C ALA A 871 8.62 19.58 29.85
N LEU A 872 7.56 19.97 29.15
CA LEU A 872 7.60 20.53 27.80
C LEU A 872 7.04 21.96 27.86
N PRO A 873 7.87 23.00 28.04
CA PRO A 873 7.40 24.38 28.10
C PRO A 873 6.67 24.78 26.81
N ASN A 874 5.56 25.50 26.92
CA ASN A 874 4.93 26.10 25.75
C ASN A 874 5.75 27.32 25.31
N PRO A 875 5.59 27.79 24.06
CA PRO A 875 6.32 28.96 23.60
C PRO A 875 6.16 30.19 24.50
N GLY A 876 7.28 30.85 24.81
CA GLY A 876 7.33 31.98 25.73
C GLY A 876 7.40 31.59 27.20
N TYR A 877 7.51 30.31 27.53
CA TYR A 877 7.70 29.81 28.89
C TYR A 877 8.97 28.95 29.00
N ARG A 878 9.52 28.86 30.20
CA ARG A 878 10.61 27.93 30.57
C ARG A 878 10.21 27.08 31.76
N PHE A 879 10.74 25.87 31.84
CA PHE A 879 10.57 25.00 32.99
C PHE A 879 11.43 25.48 34.16
N VAL A 880 10.84 25.53 35.36
CA VAL A 880 11.51 25.97 36.59
C VAL A 880 11.87 24.77 37.46
N ARG A 881 10.88 23.93 37.79
CA ARG A 881 11.04 22.76 38.68
C ARG A 881 9.79 21.89 38.74
N TRP A 882 9.95 20.68 39.25
CA TRP A 882 8.89 19.83 39.76
C TRP A 882 8.59 20.15 41.23
N GLY A 883 7.33 19.99 41.64
CA GLY A 883 6.94 20.03 43.05
C GLY A 883 5.78 19.09 43.35
N GLY A 884 5.49 18.87 44.64
CA GLY A 884 4.50 17.92 45.12
C GLY A 884 5.17 16.69 45.72
N SER A 885 4.74 15.49 45.35
CA SER A 885 5.31 14.21 45.80
C SER A 885 6.78 14.03 45.39
N VAL A 886 7.23 14.71 44.34
CA VAL A 886 8.64 14.77 43.91
C VAL A 886 9.04 16.24 43.75
N SER A 887 10.28 16.57 44.12
CA SER A 887 10.89 17.88 43.88
C SER A 887 12.23 17.70 43.18
N SER A 888 12.39 18.38 42.05
CA SER A 888 13.60 18.34 41.23
C SER A 888 13.61 19.55 40.30
N ASN A 889 14.79 20.03 39.92
CA ASN A 889 14.95 21.05 38.88
C ASN A 889 15.28 20.43 37.50
N GLU A 890 15.50 19.11 37.45
CA GLU A 890 15.74 18.40 36.19
C GLU A 890 14.48 18.37 35.35
N ARG A 891 14.60 18.68 34.06
CA ARG A 891 13.47 18.69 33.11
C ARG A 891 12.84 17.31 32.96
N VAL A 892 13.67 16.26 33.00
CA VAL A 892 13.26 14.86 32.95
C VAL A 892 13.53 14.23 34.31
N ILE A 893 12.54 13.56 34.89
CA ILE A 893 12.72 12.78 36.11
C ILE A 893 12.11 11.40 35.96
N THR A 894 12.73 10.41 36.61
CA THR A 894 12.25 9.03 36.68
C THR A 894 12.13 8.61 38.13
N PHE A 895 11.02 7.97 38.51
CA PHE A 895 10.75 7.55 39.88
C PHE A 895 9.84 6.32 39.93
N SER A 896 9.91 5.55 41.02
CA SER A 896 9.03 4.41 41.28
C SER A 896 7.82 4.80 42.12
N MET A 897 6.64 4.29 41.76
CA MET A 897 5.36 4.64 42.38
C MET A 897 5.14 3.91 43.72
N ASN A 898 5.83 4.30 44.78
CA ASN A 898 5.69 3.66 46.11
C ASN A 898 4.43 4.10 46.91
N ALA A 899 3.70 5.09 46.41
CA ALA A 899 2.43 5.57 46.95
C ALA A 899 1.64 6.27 45.82
N ASN A 900 0.46 6.82 46.12
CA ASN A 900 -0.20 7.74 45.19
C ASN A 900 0.59 9.05 45.12
N PHE A 901 0.90 9.52 43.91
CA PHE A 901 1.73 10.70 43.68
C PHE A 901 0.89 11.85 43.13
N SER A 902 1.18 13.06 43.58
CA SER A 902 0.67 14.30 43.00
C SER A 902 1.85 15.21 42.67
N ILE A 903 2.11 15.42 41.39
CA ILE A 903 3.26 16.20 40.91
C ILE A 903 2.75 17.38 40.07
N THR A 904 3.37 18.54 40.26
CA THR A 904 3.10 19.76 39.51
C THR A 904 4.38 20.22 38.81
N ALA A 905 4.31 20.49 37.50
CA ALA A 905 5.35 21.21 36.78
C ALA A 905 5.19 22.72 36.96
N TYR A 906 6.27 23.38 37.38
CA TYR A 906 6.35 24.82 37.48
C TYR A 906 7.03 25.38 36.23
N PHE A 907 6.34 26.27 35.53
CA PHE A 907 6.85 27.00 34.38
C PHE A 907 6.75 28.50 34.68
N GLU A 908 7.57 29.31 34.02
CA GLU A 908 7.49 30.77 34.09
C GLU A 908 7.74 31.42 32.74
N PRO A 909 7.22 32.63 32.48
CA PRO A 909 7.49 33.34 31.23
C PRO A 909 8.98 33.61 31.01
N VAL A 910 9.42 33.39 29.78
CA VAL A 910 10.74 33.79 29.27
C VAL A 910 10.80 35.33 29.26
N THR A 911 11.73 35.90 30.02
CA THR A 911 11.87 37.37 30.18
C THR A 911 13.23 37.90 29.72
N SER A 912 14.18 37.03 29.37
CA SER A 912 15.53 37.42 28.95
C SER A 912 15.66 37.45 27.42
N VAL A 913 16.49 38.36 26.93
CA VAL A 913 16.76 38.58 25.49
C VAL A 913 17.52 37.40 24.88
N GLU A 914 18.34 36.71 25.69
CA GLU A 914 19.12 35.54 25.28
C GLU A 914 18.23 34.33 24.96
N GLU A 915 17.12 34.16 25.69
CA GLU A 915 16.12 33.11 25.47
C GLU A 915 15.23 33.35 24.23
N GLN A 916 15.58 34.31 23.35
CA GLN A 916 14.91 34.59 22.06
C GLN A 916 15.67 34.03 20.85
N VAL A 917 16.82 33.37 21.06
CA VAL A 917 17.55 32.64 20.01
C VAL A 917 17.03 31.20 19.94
N VAL A 918 16.64 30.76 18.75
CA VAL A 918 16.09 29.41 18.52
C VAL A 918 16.89 28.66 17.46
N ILE A 919 16.91 27.33 17.57
CA ILE A 919 17.32 26.42 16.50
C ILE A 919 16.20 26.43 15.46
N ASN A 920 16.50 26.91 14.25
CA ASN A 920 15.50 27.25 13.24
C ASN A 920 15.43 26.22 12.10
N GLU A 921 16.54 25.58 11.79
CA GLU A 921 16.65 24.65 10.67
C GLU A 921 17.79 23.65 10.90
N ILE A 922 17.60 22.39 10.47
CA ILE A 922 18.55 21.29 10.67
C ILE A 922 18.67 20.49 9.38
N ASN A 923 19.90 20.34 8.88
CA ASN A 923 20.22 19.37 7.84
C ASN A 923 21.13 18.29 8.41
N TYR A 924 20.57 17.10 8.63
CA TYR A 924 21.29 15.95 9.19
C TYR A 924 21.57 14.85 8.15
N LYS A 925 21.02 14.98 6.94
CA LYS A 925 21.27 14.05 5.84
C LYS A 925 20.92 14.67 4.48
N SER A 926 21.96 15.09 3.75
CA SER A 926 21.80 15.58 2.38
C SER A 926 21.50 14.42 1.40
N PRO A 927 20.85 14.66 0.25
CA PRO A 927 20.75 13.68 -0.83
C PRO A 927 22.12 13.51 -1.53
N ASN A 928 22.37 12.33 -2.12
CA ASN A 928 23.66 12.00 -2.75
C ASN A 928 24.06 12.96 -3.89
N ASP A 929 23.09 13.54 -4.60
CA ASP A 929 23.31 14.43 -5.74
C ASP A 929 23.44 15.93 -5.34
N PHE A 930 23.26 16.26 -4.06
CA PHE A 930 23.28 17.62 -3.53
C PHE A 930 23.77 17.61 -2.07
N ASP A 931 25.02 17.20 -1.86
CA ASP A 931 25.59 17.02 -0.51
C ASP A 931 26.22 18.30 0.07
N SER A 932 25.51 18.94 1.01
CA SER A 932 26.00 20.11 1.75
C SER A 932 26.73 19.78 3.05
N GLY A 933 26.79 18.51 3.43
CA GLY A 933 27.15 18.05 4.79
C GLY A 933 26.14 18.48 5.85
N ASP A 934 26.42 18.17 7.11
CA ASP A 934 25.51 18.52 8.21
C ASP A 934 25.62 20.00 8.58
N TRP A 935 24.51 20.61 8.97
CA TRP A 935 24.50 21.98 9.49
C TRP A 935 23.26 22.27 10.34
N ILE A 936 23.42 23.23 11.26
CA ILE A 936 22.38 23.73 12.15
C ILE A 936 22.25 25.23 11.94
N GLU A 937 21.04 25.75 11.83
CA GLU A 937 20.79 27.19 11.76
C GLU A 937 20.18 27.73 13.06
N LEU A 938 20.72 28.86 13.52
CA LEU A 938 20.15 29.65 14.61
C LEU A 938 19.46 30.89 14.06
N TYR A 939 18.36 31.28 14.69
CA TYR A 939 17.64 32.51 14.39
C TYR A 939 17.39 33.34 15.65
N ASN A 940 17.66 34.65 15.58
CA ASN A 940 17.29 35.58 16.64
C ASN A 940 15.86 36.10 16.40
N ASN A 941 14.89 35.51 17.11
CA ASN A 941 13.48 35.89 17.09
C ASN A 941 13.17 37.12 17.99
N GLY A 942 14.20 37.70 18.59
CA GLY A 942 14.11 38.83 19.49
C GLY A 942 14.16 40.20 18.83
N SER A 943 13.99 41.23 19.65
CA SER A 943 14.09 42.64 19.22
C SER A 943 15.44 43.29 19.52
N GLN A 944 16.35 42.54 20.16
CA GLN A 944 17.67 43.02 20.58
C GLN A 944 18.78 42.09 20.06
N THR A 945 19.99 42.64 19.93
CA THR A 945 21.17 41.87 19.50
C THR A 945 21.60 40.93 20.62
N VAL A 946 21.91 39.68 20.29
CA VAL A 946 22.41 38.68 21.23
C VAL A 946 23.91 38.47 21.00
N ASP A 947 24.68 38.48 22.08
CA ASP A 947 26.09 38.13 22.07
C ASP A 947 26.23 36.63 22.35
N LEU A 948 26.60 35.86 21.32
CA LEU A 948 26.80 34.43 21.40
C LEU A 948 28.20 34.06 21.90
N SER A 949 29.05 35.02 22.29
CA SER A 949 30.42 34.75 22.73
C SER A 949 30.44 33.74 23.89
N GLY A 950 31.10 32.61 23.68
CA GLY A 950 31.22 31.53 24.68
C GLY A 950 29.97 30.66 24.84
N TRP A 951 28.93 30.85 24.01
CA TRP A 951 27.82 29.91 23.93
C TRP A 951 28.30 28.56 23.41
N VAL A 952 27.50 27.52 23.62
CA VAL A 952 27.86 26.14 23.30
C VAL A 952 26.72 25.46 22.54
N LEU A 953 27.04 24.85 21.40
CA LEU A 953 26.21 23.86 20.71
C LEU A 953 26.73 22.46 21.00
N ALA A 954 25.84 21.52 21.32
CA ALA A 954 26.16 20.14 21.64
C ALA A 954 25.12 19.16 21.06
N ASP A 955 25.54 17.93 20.78
CA ASP A 955 24.68 16.81 20.36
C ASP A 955 24.59 15.72 21.46
N GLU A 956 23.79 14.68 21.23
CA GLU A 956 23.60 13.52 22.14
C GLU A 956 24.81 12.58 22.17
N GLY A 957 25.90 12.96 21.49
CA GLY A 957 27.12 12.20 21.35
C GLY A 957 28.12 12.41 22.50
N ASP A 958 29.38 12.63 22.13
CA ASP A 958 30.49 12.73 23.07
C ASP A 958 30.43 14.10 23.80
N PRO A 959 30.24 14.14 25.13
CA PRO A 959 30.09 15.40 25.86
C PRO A 959 31.36 16.27 25.85
N GLU A 960 32.51 15.74 25.44
CA GLU A 960 33.73 16.52 25.23
C GLU A 960 33.77 17.22 23.85
N LYS A 961 32.92 16.81 22.90
CA LYS A 961 32.86 17.36 21.54
C LYS A 961 31.73 18.36 21.39
N VAL A 962 31.96 19.57 21.85
CA VAL A 962 31.02 20.69 21.71
C VAL A 962 31.55 21.80 20.81
N PHE A 963 30.66 22.53 20.15
CA PHE A 963 31.02 23.72 19.38
C PHE A 963 30.86 24.97 20.24
N VAL A 964 31.98 25.65 20.51
CA VAL A 964 32.00 26.89 21.29
C VAL A 964 32.08 28.09 20.38
N PHE A 965 31.12 29.01 20.50
CA PHE A 965 31.08 30.23 19.71
C PHE A 965 32.23 31.18 20.09
N SER A 966 32.99 31.63 19.09
CA SER A 966 34.13 32.52 19.28
C SER A 966 33.72 33.89 19.86
N ASN A 967 34.62 34.52 20.62
CA ASN A 967 34.39 35.88 21.11
C ASN A 967 34.11 36.86 19.96
N GLY A 968 33.11 37.72 20.16
CA GLY A 968 32.65 38.70 19.17
C GLY A 968 31.64 38.13 18.16
N THR A 969 31.01 36.99 18.44
CA THR A 969 29.94 36.44 17.60
C THR A 969 28.61 37.05 18.01
N TYR A 970 28.07 37.95 17.18
CA TYR A 970 26.81 38.64 17.45
C TYR A 970 25.72 38.17 16.48
N LEU A 971 24.51 37.95 17.01
CA LEU A 971 23.31 37.66 16.22
C LEU A 971 22.32 38.82 16.38
N TYR A 972 22.19 39.63 15.33
CA TYR A 972 21.30 40.80 15.31
C TYR A 972 19.81 40.37 15.24
N PRO A 973 18.86 41.23 15.64
CA PRO A 973 17.43 40.96 15.51
C PRO A 973 17.04 40.52 14.10
N GLY A 974 16.34 39.39 13.97
CA GLY A 974 15.89 38.85 12.68
C GLY A 974 17.01 38.25 11.81
N GLN A 975 18.20 38.02 12.35
CA GLN A 975 19.31 37.41 11.63
C GLN A 975 19.37 35.89 11.81
N TYR A 976 19.77 35.20 10.75
CA TYR A 976 20.04 33.75 10.69
C TYR A 976 21.54 33.48 10.68
N LEU A 977 22.02 32.51 11.45
CA LEU A 977 23.42 32.08 11.49
C LEU A 977 23.51 30.57 11.32
N VAL A 978 24.20 30.14 10.26
CA VAL A 978 24.43 28.71 10.00
C VAL A 978 25.73 28.26 10.66
N VAL A 979 25.70 27.11 11.33
CA VAL A 979 26.85 26.41 11.90
C VAL A 979 27.00 25.08 11.16
N ALA A 980 27.99 25.00 10.27
CA ALA A 980 28.19 23.85 9.39
C ALA A 980 29.26 22.89 9.92
N SER A 981 29.07 21.59 9.64
CA SER A 981 30.05 20.54 9.93
C SER A 981 31.38 20.77 9.20
N LYS A 982 31.32 21.16 7.93
CA LYS A 982 32.47 21.64 7.15
C LYS A 982 32.10 22.83 6.29
N ILE A 983 32.67 24.00 6.58
CA ILE A 983 32.40 25.24 5.85
C ILE A 983 32.73 25.08 4.35
N SER A 984 33.79 24.35 4.00
CA SER A 984 34.18 24.14 2.61
C SER A 984 33.15 23.32 1.83
N THR A 985 32.56 22.29 2.45
CA THR A 985 31.52 21.45 1.85
C THR A 985 30.23 22.24 1.73
N PHE A 986 29.81 22.93 2.79
CA PHE A 986 28.62 23.76 2.76
C PHE A 986 28.70 24.84 1.66
N ARG A 987 29.85 25.51 1.51
CA ARG A 987 30.06 26.56 0.50
C ARG A 987 30.17 26.06 -0.94
N SER A 988 30.45 24.77 -1.17
CA SER A 988 30.42 24.22 -2.54
C SER A 988 28.99 24.18 -3.09
N VAL A 989 28.02 23.98 -2.19
CA VAL A 989 26.58 23.96 -2.49
C VAL A 989 25.95 25.35 -2.35
N PHE A 990 26.30 26.11 -1.30
CA PHE A 990 25.72 27.42 -0.98
C PHE A 990 26.74 28.57 -1.02
N PRO A 991 27.33 28.90 -2.20
CA PRO A 991 28.40 29.90 -2.30
C PRO A 991 27.97 31.34 -1.97
N SER A 992 26.67 31.62 -2.02
CA SER A 992 26.08 32.93 -1.73
C SER A 992 25.85 33.19 -0.24
N ILE A 993 25.82 32.16 0.61
CA ILE A 993 25.54 32.31 2.03
C ILE A 993 26.83 32.72 2.76
N ARG A 994 26.83 33.94 3.30
CA ARG A 994 28.00 34.54 3.95
C ARG A 994 28.00 34.35 5.46
N ASN A 995 26.82 34.27 6.08
CA ASN A 995 26.68 34.13 7.52
C ASN A 995 26.70 32.66 7.96
N VAL A 996 27.84 32.03 7.71
CA VAL A 996 28.12 30.63 8.07
C VAL A 996 29.43 30.54 8.85
N ILE A 997 29.39 29.82 9.96
CA ILE A 997 30.53 29.46 10.80
C ILE A 997 30.62 27.93 10.93
N GLY A 998 31.65 27.45 11.62
CA GLY A 998 32.04 26.04 11.68
C GLY A 998 33.55 25.94 11.93
N ASP A 999 34.19 24.79 11.82
CA ASP A 999 33.65 23.46 11.53
C ASP A 999 33.12 22.81 12.83
N LEU A 1000 31.93 22.20 12.83
CA LEU A 1000 31.42 21.48 14.01
C LEU A 1000 32.40 20.37 14.42
N SER A 1001 32.55 20.17 15.73
CA SER A 1001 33.34 19.09 16.31
C SER A 1001 32.62 17.73 16.30
N PHE A 1002 31.35 17.71 15.89
CA PHE A 1002 30.46 16.56 15.83
C PHE A 1002 29.66 16.57 14.51
N GLY A 1003 29.08 15.42 14.15
CA GLY A 1003 28.20 15.26 12.99
C GLY A 1003 26.80 14.89 13.47
N LEU A 1004 25.81 15.01 12.59
CA LEU A 1004 24.42 14.78 12.95
C LEU A 1004 23.95 13.35 12.63
N SER A 1005 23.15 12.77 13.51
CA SER A 1005 22.63 11.40 13.40
C SER A 1005 21.55 11.31 12.31
N GLY A 1006 21.77 10.39 11.36
CA GLY A 1006 20.79 10.03 10.33
C GLY A 1006 19.57 9.25 10.82
N SER A 1007 19.52 8.90 12.11
CA SER A 1007 18.40 8.19 12.75
C SER A 1007 17.65 9.03 13.79
N GLY A 1008 17.97 10.33 13.89
CA GLY A 1008 17.47 11.21 14.95
C GLY A 1008 18.43 11.29 16.14
N GLU A 1009 18.44 12.45 16.80
CA GLU A 1009 19.16 12.74 18.05
C GLU A 1009 18.68 14.06 18.65
N THR A 1010 19.32 14.45 19.74
CA THR A 1010 19.07 15.72 20.45
C THR A 1010 20.19 16.73 20.24
N ILE A 1011 19.84 17.98 19.92
CA ILE A 1011 20.74 19.13 19.84
C ILE A 1011 20.39 20.11 20.96
N TRP A 1012 21.40 20.62 21.66
CA TRP A 1012 21.27 21.63 22.71
C TRP A 1012 22.07 22.90 22.38
N LEU A 1013 21.50 24.04 22.76
CA LEU A 1013 22.14 25.36 22.72
C LEU A 1013 22.21 25.94 24.14
N TYR A 1014 23.42 26.16 24.66
CA TYR A 1014 23.66 26.77 25.96
C TYR A 1014 24.28 28.16 25.82
N ASN A 1015 23.95 29.08 26.73
CA ASN A 1015 24.67 30.35 26.83
C ASN A 1015 26.03 30.20 27.55
N ASN A 1016 26.79 31.30 27.61
CA ASN A 1016 28.12 31.34 28.23
C ASN A 1016 28.14 31.07 29.75
N SER A 1017 26.98 31.04 30.40
CA SER A 1017 26.80 30.74 31.82
C SER A 1017 26.34 29.30 32.04
N GLY A 1018 26.22 28.50 30.98
CA GLY A 1018 25.76 27.11 31.02
C GLY A 1018 24.24 26.96 31.12
N VAL A 1019 23.47 28.03 30.88
CA VAL A 1019 22.00 27.96 30.87
C VAL A 1019 21.54 27.43 29.51
N LEU A 1020 20.67 26.43 29.51
CA LEU A 1020 20.04 25.92 28.29
C LEU A 1020 19.11 27.00 27.71
N ILE A 1021 19.41 27.42 26.48
CA ILE A 1021 18.65 28.42 25.73
C ILE A 1021 17.60 27.76 24.84
N ASP A 1022 17.99 26.73 24.09
CA ASP A 1022 17.06 25.99 23.23
C ASP A 1022 17.52 24.54 23.02
N GLN A 1023 16.57 23.68 22.66
CA GLN A 1023 16.80 22.25 22.44
C GLN A 1023 15.81 21.70 21.42
N VAL A 1024 16.29 20.83 20.54
CA VAL A 1024 15.47 20.06 19.61
C VAL A 1024 15.89 18.60 19.63
N ARG A 1025 14.92 17.69 19.76
CA ARG A 1025 15.13 16.25 19.53
C ARG A 1025 14.39 15.85 18.28
N TYR A 1026 15.10 15.66 17.17
CA TYR A 1026 14.50 15.30 15.89
C TYR A 1026 14.51 13.78 15.68
N ASP A 1027 13.59 13.27 14.88
CA ASP A 1027 13.45 11.86 14.49
C ASP A 1027 13.28 11.76 12.96
N ILE A 1028 13.35 10.55 12.41
CA ILE A 1028 13.10 10.25 11.00
C ILE A 1028 11.65 9.82 10.74
N ARG A 1029 10.80 9.80 11.78
CA ARG A 1029 9.39 9.36 11.72
C ARG A 1029 8.44 10.46 12.19
N THR A 1030 7.21 10.40 11.69
CA THR A 1030 6.08 11.26 12.12
C THR A 1030 6.01 11.32 13.66
N PRO A 1031 5.86 12.50 14.28
CA PRO A 1031 5.48 13.80 13.69
C PRO A 1031 6.58 14.54 12.94
N TRP A 1032 7.83 14.06 12.93
CA TRP A 1032 8.93 14.62 12.15
C TRP A 1032 8.85 14.15 10.70
N SER A 1033 9.21 15.00 9.74
CA SER A 1033 9.07 14.65 8.33
C SER A 1033 10.17 13.67 7.89
N PRO A 1034 9.84 12.46 7.40
CA PRO A 1034 10.83 11.52 6.88
C PRO A 1034 11.55 12.05 5.64
N LEU A 1035 10.99 13.06 4.95
CA LEU A 1035 11.59 13.68 3.78
C LEU A 1035 12.94 14.36 4.08
N ALA A 1036 13.20 14.74 5.33
CA ALA A 1036 14.48 15.32 5.73
C ALA A 1036 15.63 14.28 5.78
N CYS A 1037 15.33 12.99 5.65
CA CYS A 1037 16.32 11.90 5.77
C CYS A 1037 16.97 11.54 4.42
N GLY A 1038 17.54 12.54 3.73
CA GLY A 1038 18.26 12.32 2.47
C GLY A 1038 17.41 12.36 1.20
N PHE A 1039 16.14 12.77 1.27
CA PHE A 1039 15.28 12.97 0.10
C PHE A 1039 15.36 14.38 -0.50
N GLY A 1040 16.20 15.25 0.06
CA GLY A 1040 16.48 16.57 -0.49
C GLY A 1040 16.24 17.75 0.46
N PRO A 1041 15.07 17.86 1.09
CA PRO A 1041 14.79 18.94 2.04
C PRO A 1041 15.55 18.82 3.36
N SER A 1042 15.77 19.95 4.03
CA SER A 1042 16.15 20.03 5.45
C SER A 1042 14.90 20.01 6.33
N LEU A 1043 15.10 19.88 7.65
CA LEU A 1043 14.05 20.00 8.64
C LEU A 1043 13.94 21.47 9.09
N GLU A 1044 12.80 22.10 8.83
CA GLU A 1044 12.54 23.53 9.04
C GLU A 1044 11.50 23.76 10.16
N LEU A 1045 11.78 24.65 11.10
CA LEU A 1045 10.81 25.08 12.10
C LEU A 1045 9.73 25.96 11.45
N LYS A 1046 8.45 25.64 11.67
CA LYS A 1046 7.31 26.31 11.00
C LYS A 1046 7.13 27.77 11.40
N SER A 1047 7.56 28.13 12.60
CA SER A 1047 7.64 29.50 13.08
C SER A 1047 8.63 29.57 14.25
N PRO A 1048 9.53 30.57 14.28
CA PRO A 1048 10.48 30.80 15.38
C PRO A 1048 9.87 30.99 16.78
N SER A 1049 8.55 31.15 16.86
CA SER A 1049 7.79 31.26 18.11
C SER A 1049 7.13 29.94 18.52
N LEU A 1050 7.48 28.81 17.89
CA LEU A 1050 6.91 27.50 18.21
C LEU A 1050 7.87 26.68 19.07
N ASP A 1051 7.33 25.65 19.73
CA ASP A 1051 8.10 24.79 20.62
C ASP A 1051 8.91 23.77 19.80
N ASN A 1052 10.23 23.86 19.92
CA ASN A 1052 11.18 23.00 19.22
C ASN A 1052 11.11 21.53 19.65
N ALA A 1053 10.51 21.21 20.80
CA ALA A 1053 10.35 19.84 21.27
C ALA A 1053 9.21 19.06 20.60
N LEU A 1054 8.34 19.73 19.83
CA LEU A 1054 7.19 19.10 19.18
C LEU A 1054 7.44 18.93 17.67
N GLY A 1055 7.59 17.70 17.18
CA GLY A 1055 7.83 17.44 15.75
C GLY A 1055 6.76 18.01 14.81
N ASN A 1056 5.52 18.16 15.27
CA ASN A 1056 4.45 18.80 14.49
C ASN A 1056 4.71 20.28 14.18
N ASN A 1057 5.60 20.94 14.93
CA ASN A 1057 6.02 22.31 14.70
C ASN A 1057 7.15 22.40 13.66
N TRP A 1058 7.65 21.26 13.19
CA TRP A 1058 8.67 21.15 12.15
C TRP A 1058 8.06 20.61 10.86
N GLY A 1059 8.66 20.98 9.74
CA GLY A 1059 8.27 20.55 8.40
C GLY A 1059 9.49 20.41 7.51
N THR A 1060 9.25 20.14 6.23
CA THR A 1060 10.28 20.06 5.20
C THR A 1060 9.93 21.04 4.09
N GLY A 1061 10.90 21.84 3.69
CA GLY A 1061 10.74 22.86 2.66
C GLY A 1061 11.27 22.43 1.30
N GLU A 1062 12.01 23.31 0.66
CA GLU A 1062 12.60 23.06 -0.66
C GLU A 1062 13.86 22.18 -0.60
N LYS A 1063 14.25 21.58 -1.73
CA LYS A 1063 15.47 20.76 -1.83
C LYS A 1063 16.70 21.61 -1.47
N GLY A 1064 17.47 21.16 -0.48
CA GLY A 1064 18.62 21.87 0.07
C GLY A 1064 18.31 22.78 1.26
N GLY A 1065 17.04 23.00 1.60
CA GLY A 1065 16.63 23.88 2.69
C GLY A 1065 16.78 25.37 2.39
N THR A 1066 16.64 26.17 3.43
CA THR A 1066 16.60 27.65 3.40
C THR A 1066 17.73 28.36 4.15
N PRO A 1067 18.98 27.87 4.13
CA PRO A 1067 20.02 28.45 4.96
C PRO A 1067 20.24 29.95 4.68
N GLY A 1068 20.28 30.73 5.76
CA GLY A 1068 20.50 32.16 5.79
C GLY A 1068 19.26 33.01 5.46
N ARG A 1069 18.07 32.42 5.35
CA ARG A 1069 16.83 33.13 5.05
C ARG A 1069 15.62 32.51 5.76
N VAL A 1070 14.46 33.13 5.57
CA VAL A 1070 13.18 32.66 6.10
C VAL A 1070 12.85 31.27 5.55
N ASN A 1071 12.46 30.35 6.45
CA ASN A 1071 12.01 28.99 6.13
C ASN A 1071 10.91 28.97 5.06
N ALA A 1072 10.97 28.01 4.14
CA ALA A 1072 10.02 27.90 3.03
C ALA A 1072 8.59 27.63 3.55
N PHE A 1073 8.50 26.94 4.69
CA PHE A 1073 7.26 26.69 5.40
C PHE A 1073 7.08 27.65 6.61
N THR A 1074 7.03 28.97 6.39
CA THR A 1074 6.61 29.88 7.47
C THR A 1074 5.09 30.02 7.55
N VAL A 1075 4.54 29.69 8.71
CA VAL A 1075 3.17 30.06 9.09
C VAL A 1075 3.29 31.29 9.99
N ASP A 1076 2.59 32.39 9.69
CA ASP A 1076 2.61 33.57 10.57
C ASP A 1076 2.18 33.13 11.99
N SER A 1077 2.95 33.48 13.02
CA SER A 1077 2.60 33.24 14.43
C SER A 1077 1.18 33.72 14.79
N LYS A 1078 0.63 34.69 14.05
CA LYS A 1078 -0.75 35.18 14.17
C LYS A 1078 -1.78 34.37 13.35
N GLN A 1079 -1.33 33.65 12.32
CA GLN A 1079 -2.12 32.68 11.54
C GLN A 1079 -2.04 31.25 12.12
N LEU A 1080 -1.05 30.97 12.96
CA LEU A 1080 -1.09 29.91 13.97
C LEU A 1080 -2.00 30.37 15.10
N VAL A 1081 -3.28 30.42 14.78
CA VAL A 1081 -4.32 30.46 15.78
C VAL A 1081 -4.16 29.16 16.60
N GLN A 1082 -3.57 29.25 17.78
CA GLN A 1082 -3.98 28.40 18.90
C GLN A 1082 -5.50 28.61 18.97
N GLN A 1083 -6.27 27.66 18.43
CA GLN A 1083 -7.70 27.83 18.06
C GLN A 1083 -8.39 28.79 19.03
N LYS A 1084 -8.63 30.04 18.62
CA LYS A 1084 -9.11 31.16 19.47
C LYS A 1084 -10.59 31.03 19.83
N GLY A 1085 -11.08 29.80 19.81
CA GLY A 1085 -12.47 29.43 19.72
C GLY A 1085 -12.74 28.79 18.37
N PHE A 1086 -13.31 27.60 18.46
CA PHE A 1086 -14.00 26.96 17.36
C PHE A 1086 -15.45 26.89 17.78
N ALA A 1087 -16.38 27.03 16.84
CA ALA A 1087 -17.75 26.62 17.00
C ALA A 1087 -18.08 25.53 15.99
N ILE A 1088 -18.78 24.50 16.44
CA ILE A 1088 -19.34 23.46 15.59
C ILE A 1088 -20.82 23.34 15.91
N CYS A 1089 -21.64 23.14 14.88
CA CYS A 1089 -23.01 22.69 15.08
C CYS A 1089 -23.06 21.20 14.73
N TYR A 1090 -23.43 20.36 15.68
CA TYR A 1090 -23.65 18.94 15.41
C TYR A 1090 -25.07 18.51 15.80
N PRO A 1091 -25.79 17.82 14.90
CA PRO A 1091 -25.43 17.57 13.51
C PRO A 1091 -25.58 18.85 12.64
N THR A 1092 -24.72 19.03 11.63
CA THR A 1092 -24.80 20.16 10.67
C THR A 1092 -26.00 20.03 9.74
N VAL A 1093 -26.53 18.81 9.56
CA VAL A 1093 -27.80 18.51 8.86
C VAL A 1093 -28.73 17.79 9.83
N PHE A 1094 -29.89 18.38 10.15
CA PHE A 1094 -30.74 17.91 11.25
C PHE A 1094 -32.24 18.12 10.94
N THR A 1095 -33.13 17.31 11.53
CA THR A 1095 -34.59 17.44 11.33
C THR A 1095 -35.27 18.25 12.44
N HIS A 1096 -34.86 18.01 13.70
CA HIS A 1096 -35.51 18.61 14.86
C HIS A 1096 -34.66 19.69 15.52
N GLN A 1097 -33.47 19.34 16.03
CA GLN A 1097 -32.55 20.25 16.72
C GLN A 1097 -31.09 20.01 16.31
N THR A 1098 -30.25 21.02 16.47
CA THR A 1098 -28.78 20.91 16.39
C THR A 1098 -28.16 21.58 17.60
N THR A 1099 -27.00 21.09 18.04
CA THR A 1099 -26.30 21.67 19.18
C THR A 1099 -25.07 22.42 18.69
N LEU A 1100 -25.05 23.72 18.95
CA LEU A 1100 -23.85 24.54 18.82
C LEU A 1100 -22.94 24.26 20.01
N GLN A 1101 -21.77 23.68 19.77
CA GLN A 1101 -20.69 23.58 20.74
C GLN A 1101 -19.61 24.57 20.34
N PHE A 1102 -19.15 25.40 21.27
CA PHE A 1102 -18.05 26.31 20.98
C PHE A 1102 -17.10 26.44 22.17
N PHE A 1103 -15.83 26.60 21.88
CA PHE A 1103 -14.81 26.88 22.89
C PHE A 1103 -14.62 28.40 22.98
N ASP A 1104 -14.66 28.97 24.18
CA ASP A 1104 -14.20 30.34 24.41
C ASP A 1104 -13.12 30.34 25.49
N GLU A 1105 -11.99 31.02 25.27
CA GLU A 1105 -10.87 30.97 26.20
C GLU A 1105 -11.20 31.65 27.54
N ASN A 1106 -12.04 32.70 27.49
CA ASN A 1106 -12.41 33.52 28.63
C ASN A 1106 -13.89 33.33 29.00
N ALA A 1107 -14.21 33.40 30.30
CA ALA A 1107 -15.58 33.52 30.74
C ALA A 1107 -16.18 34.84 30.25
N GLY A 1108 -17.38 34.81 29.66
CA GLY A 1108 -17.94 35.98 28.99
C GLY A 1108 -19.34 35.77 28.43
N ASN A 1109 -19.97 36.87 28.01
CA ASN A 1109 -21.31 36.81 27.40
C ASN A 1109 -21.19 36.32 25.95
N TYR A 1110 -22.12 35.47 25.53
CA TYR A 1110 -22.31 35.11 24.14
C TYR A 1110 -23.74 35.36 23.67
N SER A 1111 -23.90 35.50 22.36
CA SER A 1111 -25.16 35.63 21.64
C SER A 1111 -25.12 34.75 20.39
N VAL A 1112 -26.11 33.89 20.21
CA VAL A 1112 -26.28 33.03 19.03
C VAL A 1112 -27.52 33.48 18.28
N GLN A 1113 -27.38 33.84 17.02
CA GLN A 1113 -28.48 34.22 16.14
C GLN A 1113 -28.73 33.13 15.10
N VAL A 1114 -29.98 32.73 14.93
CA VAL A 1114 -30.41 31.81 13.86
C VAL A 1114 -31.03 32.62 12.73
N LEU A 1115 -30.43 32.61 11.55
CA LEU A 1115 -30.86 33.36 10.37
C LEU A 1115 -31.14 32.40 9.20
N ASP A 1116 -32.01 32.75 8.27
CA ASP A 1116 -32.06 32.05 6.97
C ASP A 1116 -31.02 32.60 5.97
N LEU A 1117 -30.93 31.99 4.78
CA LEU A 1117 -30.01 32.42 3.72
C LEU A 1117 -30.27 33.84 3.18
N GLN A 1118 -31.46 34.40 3.40
CA GLN A 1118 -31.79 35.78 3.03
C GLN A 1118 -31.45 36.77 4.16
N GLY A 1119 -30.92 36.28 5.29
CA GLY A 1119 -30.54 37.08 6.45
C GLY A 1119 -31.70 37.42 7.39
N ARG A 1120 -32.87 36.79 7.23
CA ARG A 1120 -34.01 36.99 8.15
C ARG A 1120 -33.73 36.25 9.46
N LEU A 1121 -33.78 36.99 10.56
CA LEU A 1121 -33.54 36.48 11.92
C LEU A 1121 -34.77 35.72 12.45
N TYR A 1122 -34.57 34.49 12.91
CA TYR A 1122 -35.60 33.65 13.53
C TYR A 1122 -35.50 33.65 15.06
N GLU A 1123 -34.30 33.61 15.62
CA GLU A 1123 -34.09 33.54 17.07
C GLU A 1123 -32.74 34.12 17.47
N THR A 1124 -32.66 34.64 18.69
CA THR A 1124 -31.41 35.05 19.35
C THR A 1124 -31.37 34.43 20.73
N ILE A 1125 -30.29 33.72 21.04
CA ILE A 1125 -30.07 33.04 22.32
C ILE A 1125 -28.83 33.66 22.95
N THR A 1126 -28.97 34.22 24.14
CA THR A 1126 -27.85 34.82 24.88
C THR A 1126 -27.54 34.00 26.13
N GLY A 1127 -26.27 33.89 26.48
CA GLY A 1127 -25.84 33.21 27.70
C GLY A 1127 -24.47 33.66 28.19
N GLN A 1128 -23.97 32.99 29.22
CA GLN A 1128 -22.62 33.19 29.75
C GLN A 1128 -21.81 31.91 29.60
N SER A 1129 -20.66 32.02 28.93
CA SER A 1129 -19.60 31.01 28.92
C SER A 1129 -18.79 31.16 30.20
N ILE A 1130 -18.34 30.05 30.79
CA ILE A 1130 -17.44 30.02 31.95
C ILE A 1130 -15.95 29.91 31.55
N GLY A 1131 -15.64 30.00 30.25
CA GLY A 1131 -14.32 29.68 29.70
C GLY A 1131 -14.15 28.16 29.52
N GLY A 1132 -13.79 27.70 28.33
CA GLY A 1132 -13.86 26.30 27.90
C GLY A 1132 -14.99 26.04 26.89
N ASN A 1133 -15.39 24.76 26.77
CA ASN A 1133 -16.47 24.34 25.87
C ASN A 1133 -17.84 24.74 26.44
N THR A 1134 -18.65 25.43 25.63
CA THR A 1134 -20.03 25.83 25.91
C THR A 1134 -20.94 25.22 24.86
N SER A 1135 -22.09 24.69 25.28
CA SER A 1135 -23.08 24.06 24.39
C SER A 1135 -24.41 24.81 24.43
N VAL A 1136 -24.99 25.04 23.26
CA VAL A 1136 -26.27 25.73 23.07
C VAL A 1136 -27.13 24.92 22.11
N ASN A 1137 -28.29 24.45 22.57
CA ASN A 1137 -29.25 23.75 21.72
C ASN A 1137 -30.03 24.76 20.87
N LEU A 1138 -30.09 24.52 19.57
CA LEU A 1138 -30.75 25.35 18.58
C LEU A 1138 -31.94 24.60 17.97
N PHE A 1139 -32.94 25.34 17.49
CA PHE A 1139 -34.14 24.79 16.84
C PHE A 1139 -35.02 23.91 17.74
N ILE A 1140 -34.96 24.10 19.07
CA ILE A 1140 -35.74 23.33 20.07
C ILE A 1140 -37.25 23.29 19.71
N ASN A 1141 -37.79 24.38 19.19
CA ASN A 1141 -39.15 24.42 18.64
C ASN A 1141 -39.13 24.23 17.11
N SER A 1142 -39.09 22.97 16.66
CA SER A 1142 -38.86 22.63 15.25
C SER A 1142 -39.94 23.14 14.28
N GLU A 1143 -41.16 23.40 14.75
CA GLU A 1143 -42.28 23.92 13.93
C GLU A 1143 -42.09 25.38 13.49
N LYS A 1144 -41.26 26.14 14.21
CA LYS A 1144 -40.97 27.56 13.91
C LYS A 1144 -40.10 27.74 12.65
N TYR A 1145 -39.43 26.69 12.22
CA TYR A 1145 -38.40 26.73 11.18
C TYR A 1145 -38.80 25.83 10.01
N THR A 1146 -38.85 26.37 8.80
CA THR A 1146 -39.10 25.58 7.58
C THR A 1146 -37.86 24.77 7.18
N THR A 1147 -38.04 23.70 6.38
CA THR A 1147 -36.93 23.01 5.70
C THR A 1147 -36.09 24.02 4.91
N GLY A 1148 -34.78 23.95 5.05
CA GLY A 1148 -33.87 24.88 4.39
C GLY A 1148 -32.54 25.05 5.10
N ILE A 1149 -31.72 25.93 4.54
CA ILE A 1149 -30.40 26.25 5.07
C ILE A 1149 -30.52 27.46 6.00
N TYR A 1150 -29.92 27.35 7.18
CA TYR A 1150 -29.84 28.41 8.18
C TYR A 1150 -28.39 28.76 8.48
N LEU A 1151 -28.15 30.03 8.78
CA LEU A 1151 -26.89 30.56 9.27
C LEU A 1151 -26.99 30.76 10.78
N ILE A 1152 -26.06 30.17 11.52
CA ILE A 1152 -25.93 30.32 12.97
C ILE A 1152 -24.79 31.29 13.23
N LYS A 1153 -25.13 32.52 13.61
CA LYS A 1153 -24.13 33.53 13.95
C LYS A 1153 -23.91 33.53 15.46
N LEU A 1154 -22.81 32.94 15.91
CA LEU A 1154 -22.31 33.03 17.27
C LEU A 1154 -21.46 34.29 17.42
N GLN A 1155 -21.72 35.06 18.48
CA GLN A 1155 -20.93 36.22 18.88
C GLN A 1155 -20.58 36.06 20.35
N THR A 1156 -19.29 35.91 20.64
CA THR A 1156 -18.75 35.95 22.01
C THR A 1156 -18.20 37.34 22.33
N THR A 1157 -17.68 37.53 23.54
CA THR A 1157 -16.97 38.75 23.93
C THR A 1157 -15.69 38.99 23.12
N GLY A 1158 -15.09 37.93 22.56
CA GLY A 1158 -13.77 37.98 21.90
C GLY A 1158 -13.78 37.74 20.39
N TRP A 1159 -14.79 37.03 19.85
CA TRP A 1159 -14.84 36.64 18.44
C TRP A 1159 -16.27 36.39 17.96
N THR A 1160 -16.45 36.21 16.65
CA THR A 1160 -17.75 35.93 16.02
C THR A 1160 -17.54 34.90 14.93
N GLU A 1161 -18.43 33.92 14.84
CA GLU A 1161 -18.41 32.87 13.83
C GLU A 1161 -19.80 32.65 13.25
N ILE A 1162 -19.86 32.34 11.96
CA ILE A 1162 -21.10 32.02 11.26
C ILE A 1162 -20.99 30.60 10.75
N LEU A 1163 -21.83 29.72 11.28
CA LEU A 1163 -21.93 28.33 10.86
C LEU A 1163 -23.13 28.15 9.95
N LYS A 1164 -23.01 27.22 9.01
CA LYS A 1164 -24.11 26.83 8.12
C LYS A 1164 -24.67 25.50 8.59
N VAL A 1165 -25.98 25.46 8.79
CA VAL A 1165 -26.70 24.25 9.15
C VAL A 1165 -27.89 24.04 8.22
N VAL A 1166 -28.27 22.79 7.99
CA VAL A 1166 -29.38 22.43 7.09
C VAL A 1166 -30.46 21.76 7.92
N LYS A 1167 -31.63 22.42 8.02
CA LYS A 1167 -32.82 21.82 8.63
C LYS A 1167 -33.60 21.06 7.56
N ARG A 1168 -33.81 19.76 7.75
CA ARG A 1168 -34.64 18.92 6.87
C ARG A 1168 -36.11 19.01 7.25
#